data_AF-R5QIY5-F1
#
_entry.id   AF-R5QIY5-F1
#
_cell.length_a   1.000
_cell.length_b   1.000
_cell.length_c   1.000
_cell.angle_alpha   90.00
_cell.angle_beta   90.00
_cell.angle_gamma   90.00
#
_symmetry.space_group_name_H-M   'P 1'
#
loop_
_entity.id
_entity.type
_entity.pdbx_description
1 polymer ?
#
loop_
_entity_poly.entity_id
_entity_poly.type
_entity_poly.pdbx_seq_one_letter_code
_entity_poly.pdbx_strand_id
1 'polypeptide(L)'
;MHANKHTYAKRQLVLLVVSLAVLIVVLISVIRHKGGLEPQPVPEEPKPVIEELSKCYITENDGKTLTILSGDASRSVPLGGYTLSGSGQIADITLTDGTVSGVTVYEQKLNDKLISVKTQADGTYAIELEKLGVKQTTGDMQCYSLLGTPTVCQISDLTIGYAFSDFVLNETGKIVAALLVKQEEMEQIRVLLKTDDFAGAMHETVSLHCDTAMDLLTEDGTGELKEVQTLEPGETLQIAADSTLFETANRIYARPQALSAKTTVDSILRNGKTPVYPGNFEIEKTGEGFLLINELALEDYLRFVVPSEMPASYPAEALKAQAVCARTYAYMHMLHAGLQNYGAHVDDSAAFQVYNNIAEASETSEAVYETKGQMLLSGGTPVTAYFYSTSCGYGTDLTAWNLTYGDEMAATGGYLRARNIAKGQMLSDTQNPDAHSSDAQESAEGSKLAEEDSFATFIKTADADSFEQEDTYYRWRYDTALDTELLLANLQVRYEKSPGNIRRKKGNGYVDEKPEKLGMVTGLTAVKRTTGGVMTELLIEGTEDTYRVCGEQNIRYVLAGENTEIALSADYSKKGTINGMLPSSFFVIEPVYETDDGISTEKAKEAPVVISYTLYGGGFGHGIGMSQNAARRMAQAGYDYKQILQFFYECSIEGVNE
;
A
#
# COMPACT_ATOMS: atom_id res chain seq x y z
N MET A 1 44.40 72.83 -91.27
CA MET A 1 43.43 71.71 -91.36
C MET A 1 42.66 71.62 -90.05
N HIS A 2 41.46 72.20 -90.06
CA HIS A 2 40.41 71.96 -89.08
C HIS A 2 39.93 70.51 -89.23
N ALA A 3 40.26 69.65 -88.25
CA ALA A 3 39.50 68.44 -87.89
C ALA A 3 40.34 67.63 -86.88
N ASN A 4 40.44 68.10 -85.63
CA ASN A 4 40.85 67.21 -84.52
C ASN A 4 40.61 67.77 -83.11
N LYS A 5 40.10 69.01 -82.96
CA LYS A 5 39.74 69.55 -81.63
C LYS A 5 38.42 68.99 -81.07
N HIS A 6 37.51 68.50 -81.92
CA HIS A 6 36.22 67.94 -81.45
C HIS A 6 36.31 66.52 -80.89
N THR A 7 37.34 65.76 -81.26
CA THR A 7 37.53 64.37 -80.82
C THR A 7 38.13 64.28 -79.41
N TYR A 8 38.92 65.27 -79.00
CA TYR A 8 39.55 65.34 -77.67
C TYR A 8 38.55 65.78 -76.58
N ALA A 9 37.69 66.76 -76.89
CA ALA A 9 36.65 67.23 -75.98
C ALA A 9 35.58 66.15 -75.71
N LYS A 10 35.20 65.33 -76.71
CA LYS A 10 34.28 64.21 -76.51
C LYS A 10 34.88 63.09 -75.65
N ARG A 11 36.18 62.80 -75.76
CA ARG A 11 36.85 61.80 -74.89
C ARG A 11 36.95 62.28 -73.44
N GLN A 12 37.21 63.57 -73.19
CA GLN A 12 37.20 64.09 -71.82
C GLN A 12 35.80 64.13 -71.22
N LEU A 13 34.76 64.43 -72.00
CA LEU A 13 33.38 64.38 -71.51
C LEU A 13 32.95 62.94 -71.17
N VAL A 14 33.33 61.95 -71.98
CA VAL A 14 33.03 60.53 -71.68
C VAL A 14 33.78 60.06 -70.44
N LEU A 15 35.06 60.43 -70.27
CA LEU A 15 35.80 60.14 -69.03
C LEU A 15 35.15 60.79 -67.81
N LEU A 16 34.70 62.04 -67.92
CA LEU A 16 34.04 62.76 -66.81
C LEU A 16 32.67 62.17 -66.46
N VAL A 17 31.90 61.72 -67.47
CA VAL A 17 30.61 61.04 -67.26
C VAL A 17 30.81 59.65 -66.64
N VAL A 18 31.84 58.91 -67.06
CA VAL A 18 32.18 57.60 -66.46
C VAL A 18 32.69 57.78 -65.03
N SER A 19 33.53 58.78 -64.76
CA SER A 19 33.98 59.10 -63.39
C SER A 19 32.83 59.54 -62.49
N LEU A 20 31.88 60.33 -63.00
CA LEU A 20 30.69 60.74 -62.25
C LEU A 20 29.75 59.56 -62.00
N ALA A 21 29.59 58.66 -62.97
CA ALA A 21 28.80 57.43 -62.79
C ALA A 21 29.42 56.49 -61.74
N VAL A 22 30.75 56.33 -61.75
CA VAL A 22 31.46 55.57 -60.70
C VAL A 22 31.33 56.28 -59.35
N LEU A 23 31.41 57.62 -59.30
CA LEU A 23 31.21 58.37 -58.07
C LEU A 23 29.78 58.23 -57.53
N ILE A 24 28.78 58.21 -58.40
CA ILE A 24 27.36 57.99 -58.03
C ILE A 24 27.14 56.56 -57.57
N VAL A 25 27.74 55.55 -58.20
CA VAL A 25 27.65 54.16 -57.74
C VAL A 25 28.36 53.98 -56.38
N VAL A 26 29.51 54.63 -56.17
CA VAL A 26 30.18 54.66 -54.86
C VAL A 26 29.34 55.44 -53.85
N LEU A 27 28.69 56.56 -54.21
CA LEU A 27 27.80 57.30 -53.32
C LEU A 27 26.56 56.50 -52.97
N ILE A 28 25.95 55.78 -53.93
CA ILE A 28 24.80 54.90 -53.69
C ILE A 28 25.22 53.70 -52.85
N SER A 29 26.44 53.17 -53.03
CA SER A 29 26.99 52.11 -52.17
C SER A 29 27.29 52.61 -50.76
N VAL A 30 27.77 53.86 -50.61
CA VAL A 30 28.02 54.51 -49.32
C VAL A 30 26.71 54.92 -48.64
N ILE A 31 25.68 55.33 -49.39
CA ILE A 31 24.34 55.66 -48.86
C ILE A 31 23.56 54.39 -48.53
N ARG A 32 23.69 53.29 -49.31
CA ARG A 32 23.19 51.96 -48.91
C ARG A 32 23.93 51.42 -47.68
N HIS A 33 25.19 51.80 -47.46
CA HIS A 33 25.92 51.48 -46.23
C HIS A 33 25.74 52.49 -45.08
N LYS A 34 25.13 53.66 -45.33
CA LYS A 34 24.88 54.72 -44.32
C LYS A 34 23.40 55.06 -44.12
N GLY A 35 22.50 54.27 -44.70
CA GLY A 35 21.06 54.34 -44.49
C GLY A 35 20.61 53.14 -43.67
N GLY A 36 20.40 53.35 -42.38
CA GLY A 36 19.94 52.33 -41.45
C GLY A 36 21.07 51.68 -40.66
N LEU A 37 21.72 52.44 -39.76
CA LEU A 37 21.97 51.84 -38.46
C LEU A 37 20.57 51.60 -37.89
N GLU A 38 20.03 50.39 -38.08
CA GLU A 38 19.10 49.88 -37.08
C GLU A 38 19.77 50.16 -35.74
N PRO A 39 19.08 50.76 -34.75
CA PRO A 39 19.64 50.83 -33.42
C PRO A 39 20.10 49.41 -33.10
N GLN A 40 21.41 49.24 -32.88
CA GLN A 40 21.90 48.04 -32.20
C GLN A 40 20.94 47.82 -31.04
N PRO A 41 20.34 46.62 -30.88
CA PRO A 41 19.51 46.40 -29.70
C PRO A 41 20.36 46.87 -28.54
N VAL A 42 19.87 47.89 -27.83
CA VAL A 42 20.47 48.30 -26.56
C VAL A 42 20.64 46.98 -25.81
N PRO A 43 21.85 46.60 -25.34
CA PRO A 43 21.99 45.38 -24.57
C PRO A 43 20.92 45.47 -23.51
N GLU A 44 19.92 44.59 -23.57
CA GLU A 44 18.84 44.61 -22.59
C GLU A 44 19.59 44.48 -21.26
N GLU A 45 19.50 45.49 -20.38
CA GLU A 45 20.12 45.39 -19.07
C GLU A 45 19.71 44.04 -18.51
N PRO A 46 20.67 43.20 -18.06
CA PRO A 46 20.32 41.85 -17.61
C PRO A 46 19.22 41.98 -16.58
N LYS A 47 18.02 41.51 -16.95
CA LYS A 47 16.88 41.59 -16.05
C LYS A 47 17.22 40.71 -14.85
N PRO A 48 17.07 41.23 -13.62
CA PRO A 48 17.34 40.45 -12.43
C PRO A 48 16.51 39.17 -12.48
N VAL A 49 17.15 38.02 -12.30
CA VAL A 49 16.48 36.73 -12.26
C VAL A 49 15.87 36.58 -10.88
N ILE A 50 14.54 36.61 -10.81
CA ILE A 50 13.79 36.43 -9.57
C ILE A 50 13.35 34.97 -9.49
N GLU A 51 13.70 34.32 -8.38
CA GLU A 51 13.27 32.96 -8.04
C GLU A 51 12.49 33.01 -6.72
N GLU A 52 11.29 32.44 -6.70
CA GLU A 52 10.46 32.32 -5.50
C GLU A 52 10.42 30.88 -5.03
N LEU A 53 10.76 30.67 -3.77
CA LEU A 53 10.80 29.38 -3.12
C LEU A 53 9.80 29.38 -2.00
N SER A 54 8.91 28.40 -2.00
CA SER A 54 7.82 28.39 -1.03
C SER A 54 8.00 27.28 -0.01
N LYS A 55 7.64 27.56 1.25
CA LYS A 55 7.64 26.63 2.39
C LYS A 55 8.95 25.84 2.54
N CYS A 56 10.08 26.51 2.33
CA CYS A 56 11.41 25.90 2.47
C CYS A 56 11.74 25.67 3.95
N TYR A 57 12.38 24.55 4.26
CA TYR A 57 12.95 24.32 5.59
C TYR A 57 14.37 24.88 5.67
N ILE A 58 14.59 25.79 6.60
CA ILE A 58 15.91 26.40 6.85
C ILE A 58 16.71 25.46 7.73
N THR A 59 17.62 24.70 7.12
CA THR A 59 18.47 23.72 7.82
C THR A 59 19.61 24.38 8.60
N GLU A 60 20.23 25.42 8.03
CA GLU A 60 21.39 26.10 8.62
C GLU A 60 21.39 27.59 8.26
N ASN A 61 21.90 28.41 9.18
CA ASN A 61 22.11 29.83 9.00
C ASN A 61 23.39 30.26 9.74
N ASP A 62 24.46 30.55 8.99
CA ASP A 62 25.77 30.93 9.54
C ASP A 62 25.98 32.45 9.61
N GLY A 63 24.93 33.23 9.34
CA GLY A 63 24.97 34.70 9.28
C GLY A 63 25.55 35.28 7.99
N LYS A 64 25.98 34.44 7.03
CA LYS A 64 26.42 34.85 5.68
C LYS A 64 25.62 34.15 4.58
N THR A 65 25.33 32.88 4.80
CA THR A 65 24.60 31.98 3.91
C THR A 65 23.48 31.30 4.68
N LEU A 66 22.47 30.91 3.93
CA LEU A 66 21.29 30.24 4.42
C LEU A 66 21.14 28.94 3.64
N THR A 67 21.20 27.80 4.33
CA THR A 67 21.02 26.48 3.72
C THR A 67 19.57 26.06 3.87
N ILE A 68 18.90 25.88 2.74
CA ILE A 68 17.50 25.50 2.66
C ILE A 68 17.31 24.17 1.97
N LEU A 69 16.33 23.45 2.47
CA LEU A 69 15.73 22.31 1.83
C LEU A 69 14.41 22.75 1.19
N SER A 70 14.28 22.52 -0.13
CA SER A 70 13.10 22.83 -0.92
C SER A 70 12.91 21.74 -1.97
N GLY A 71 11.86 20.92 -1.81
CA GLY A 71 11.79 19.63 -2.51
C GLY A 71 13.03 18.78 -2.20
N ASP A 72 13.49 18.00 -3.17
CA ASP A 72 14.64 17.09 -2.97
C ASP A 72 16.01 17.78 -3.00
N ALA A 73 16.03 19.11 -3.14
CA ALA A 73 17.26 19.88 -3.29
C ALA A 73 17.59 20.64 -1.99
N SER A 74 18.78 20.34 -1.44
CA SER A 74 19.43 21.22 -0.48
C SER A 74 20.31 22.23 -1.20
N ARG A 75 20.18 23.51 -0.86
CA ARG A 75 20.99 24.60 -1.43
C ARG A 75 21.41 25.61 -0.39
N SER A 76 22.64 26.10 -0.49
CA SER A 76 23.15 27.22 0.29
C SER A 76 23.12 28.49 -0.55
N VAL A 77 22.45 29.53 -0.05
CA VAL A 77 22.26 30.81 -0.74
C VAL A 77 22.82 31.98 0.09
N PRO A 78 23.47 32.99 -0.51
CA PRO A 78 23.97 34.15 0.23
C PRO A 78 22.83 35.03 0.78
N LEU A 79 22.96 35.55 2.00
CA LEU A 79 21.91 36.32 2.69
C LEU A 79 21.65 37.72 2.13
N GLY A 80 22.50 38.26 1.26
CA GLY A 80 22.25 39.55 0.60
C GLY A 80 22.09 40.78 1.50
N GLY A 81 22.46 40.68 2.79
CA GLY A 81 22.23 41.72 3.80
C GLY A 81 21.00 41.51 4.70
N TYR A 82 20.23 40.44 4.49
CA TYR A 82 19.19 40.02 5.42
C TYR A 82 19.78 39.46 6.72
N THR A 83 19.14 39.79 7.83
CA THR A 83 19.43 39.19 9.14
C THR A 83 18.26 38.30 9.52
N LEU A 84 18.51 36.99 9.57
CA LEU A 84 17.55 36.02 10.07
C LEU A 84 18.08 35.43 11.37
N SER A 85 17.23 35.25 12.38
CA SER A 85 17.62 34.63 13.64
C SER A 85 17.38 33.13 13.60
N GLY A 86 18.45 32.34 13.62
CA GLY A 86 18.39 30.89 13.81
C GLY A 86 18.14 30.07 12.53
N SER A 87 17.95 28.77 12.74
CA SER A 87 17.55 27.75 11.76
C SER A 87 16.39 26.92 12.34
N GLY A 88 15.82 25.99 11.58
CA GLY A 88 14.70 25.13 12.00
C GLY A 88 13.30 25.71 11.75
N GLN A 89 13.22 26.73 10.89
CA GLN A 89 11.99 27.44 10.54
C GLN A 89 11.56 27.10 9.11
N ILE A 90 10.25 27.17 8.87
CA ILE A 90 9.67 27.14 7.53
C ILE A 90 9.53 28.57 7.03
N ALA A 91 9.94 28.84 5.80
CA ALA A 91 9.88 30.16 5.21
C ALA A 91 9.63 30.14 3.70
N ASP A 92 8.96 31.19 3.21
CA ASP A 92 9.03 31.56 1.81
C ASP A 92 10.25 32.45 1.59
N ILE A 93 11.03 32.17 0.54
CA ILE A 93 12.30 32.84 0.24
C ILE A 93 12.29 33.33 -1.19
N THR A 94 12.59 34.61 -1.38
CA THR A 94 12.79 35.22 -2.70
C THR A 94 14.29 35.40 -2.92
N LEU A 95 14.78 34.95 -4.08
CA LEU A 95 16.13 35.21 -4.54
C LEU A 95 16.11 36.17 -5.72
N THR A 96 17.04 37.12 -5.72
CA THR A 96 17.35 37.97 -6.87
C THR A 96 18.79 37.71 -7.27
N ASP A 97 19.01 37.25 -8.50
CA ASP A 97 20.32 36.87 -9.03
C ASP A 97 21.08 35.88 -8.11
N GLY A 98 20.34 34.91 -7.57
CA GLY A 98 20.88 33.84 -6.71
C GLY A 98 21.18 34.26 -5.26
N THR A 99 20.84 35.49 -4.87
CA THR A 99 21.06 36.02 -3.52
C THR A 99 19.71 36.31 -2.85
N VAL A 100 19.59 36.06 -1.54
CA VAL A 100 18.36 36.31 -0.79
C VAL A 100 17.97 37.79 -0.86
N SER A 101 16.74 38.03 -1.31
CA SER A 101 16.13 39.35 -1.46
C SER A 101 14.77 39.48 -0.75
N GLY A 102 14.27 38.39 -0.16
CA GLY A 102 13.06 38.37 0.67
C GLY A 102 12.95 37.09 1.49
N VAL A 103 12.46 37.19 2.73
CA VAL A 103 12.17 36.04 3.59
C VAL A 103 10.91 36.31 4.40
N THR A 104 9.96 35.37 4.36
CA THR A 104 8.75 35.37 5.18
C THR A 104 8.70 34.08 5.98
N VAL A 105 8.90 34.19 7.30
CA VAL A 105 8.93 33.03 8.20
C VAL A 105 7.53 32.72 8.72
N TYR A 106 7.21 31.42 8.79
CA TYR A 106 6.00 30.91 9.42
C TYR A 106 6.28 30.56 10.88
N GLU A 107 5.88 31.46 11.79
CA GLU A 107 6.24 31.38 13.22
C GLU A 107 5.31 30.46 14.05
N GLN A 108 4.08 30.24 13.59
CA GLN A 108 3.10 29.46 14.34
C GLN A 108 3.28 27.96 14.11
N LYS A 109 3.42 27.20 15.19
CA LYS A 109 3.49 25.74 15.19
C LYS A 109 2.49 25.15 16.18
N LEU A 110 1.89 24.02 15.81
CA LEU A 110 1.07 23.18 16.67
C LEU A 110 1.73 21.81 16.82
N ASN A 111 1.61 21.21 18.00
CA ASN A 111 1.95 19.82 18.23
C ASN A 111 0.80 19.18 19.00
N ASP A 112 0.25 18.10 18.45
CA ASP A 112 -0.83 17.33 19.05
C ASP A 112 -0.85 15.94 18.39
N LYS A 113 -1.58 15.00 18.99
CA LYS A 113 -1.75 13.64 18.44
C LYS A 113 -2.50 13.73 17.11
N LEU A 114 -1.86 13.27 16.04
CA LEU A 114 -2.45 13.21 14.70
C LEU A 114 -3.51 12.10 14.65
N ILE A 115 -4.79 12.43 14.47
CA ILE A 115 -5.88 11.46 14.47
C ILE A 115 -6.19 10.95 13.07
N SER A 116 -6.32 11.84 12.08
CA SER A 116 -6.63 11.44 10.71
C SER A 116 -6.09 12.45 9.70
N VAL A 117 -5.85 11.96 8.48
CA VAL A 117 -5.50 12.77 7.31
C VAL A 117 -6.49 12.41 6.21
N LYS A 118 -7.38 13.35 5.87
CA LYS A 118 -8.42 13.16 4.85
C LYS A 118 -8.11 13.98 3.62
N THR A 119 -7.98 13.33 2.47
CA THR A 119 -7.77 14.02 1.19
C THR A 119 -9.08 14.63 0.70
N GLN A 120 -9.04 15.88 0.26
CA GLN A 120 -10.19 16.63 -0.24
C GLN A 120 -10.22 16.65 -1.77
N ALA A 121 -11.40 16.97 -2.34
CA ALA A 121 -11.61 16.98 -3.78
C ALA A 121 -10.73 17.98 -4.54
N ASP A 122 -10.23 19.01 -3.87
CA ASP A 122 -9.32 20.03 -4.43
C ASP A 122 -7.83 19.67 -4.27
N GLY A 123 -7.52 18.48 -3.76
CA GLY A 123 -6.14 18.01 -3.52
C GLY A 123 -5.51 18.51 -2.23
N THR A 124 -6.23 19.31 -1.42
CA THR A 124 -5.78 19.67 -0.07
C THR A 124 -6.13 18.58 0.94
N TYR A 125 -5.65 18.73 2.18
CA TYR A 125 -5.94 17.79 3.26
C TYR A 125 -6.69 18.46 4.41
N ALA A 126 -7.55 17.68 5.05
CA ALA A 126 -8.08 17.98 6.38
C ALA A 126 -7.32 17.10 7.38
N ILE A 127 -6.56 17.75 8.26
CA ILE A 127 -5.73 17.12 9.30
C ILE A 127 -6.49 17.23 10.63
N GLU A 128 -6.87 16.11 11.21
CA GLU A 128 -7.54 16.06 12.52
C GLU A 128 -6.52 15.85 13.63
N LEU A 129 -6.56 16.71 14.64
CA LEU A 129 -5.70 16.67 15.82
C LEU A 129 -6.57 16.42 17.07
N GLU A 130 -6.12 15.55 17.98
CA GLU A 130 -6.95 15.01 19.09
C GLU A 130 -7.66 16.09 19.90
N LYS A 131 -6.93 17.14 20.27
CA LYS A 131 -7.38 18.23 21.15
C LYS A 131 -7.60 19.54 20.39
N LEU A 132 -6.98 19.68 19.21
CA LEU A 132 -7.00 20.92 18.42
C LEU A 132 -8.01 20.88 17.26
N GLY A 133 -8.69 19.74 17.07
CA GLY A 133 -9.71 19.52 16.05
C GLY A 133 -9.14 19.53 14.64
N VAL A 134 -10.01 19.76 13.66
CA VAL A 134 -9.64 19.71 12.24
C VAL A 134 -8.98 21.01 11.79
N LYS A 135 -7.82 20.89 11.13
CA LYS A 135 -7.10 21.98 10.45
C LYS A 135 -7.01 21.70 8.95
N GLN A 136 -7.17 22.76 8.17
CA GLN A 136 -7.12 22.72 6.71
C GLN A 136 -5.70 23.01 6.22
N THR A 137 -5.22 22.33 5.17
CA THR A 137 -3.92 22.62 4.57
C THR A 137 -4.01 23.66 3.46
N THR A 138 -2.87 24.22 3.06
CA THR A 138 -2.73 24.84 1.73
C THR A 138 -2.52 23.76 0.66
N GLY A 139 -2.81 24.07 -0.60
CA GLY A 139 -2.65 23.11 -1.71
C GLY A 139 -1.19 22.83 -2.08
N ASP A 140 -0.26 23.62 -1.55
CA ASP A 140 1.19 23.53 -1.77
C ASP A 140 1.95 23.17 -0.49
N MET A 141 1.24 22.63 0.52
CA MET A 141 1.83 22.20 1.79
C MET A 141 3.05 21.28 1.56
N GLN A 142 4.09 21.46 2.37
CA GLN A 142 5.30 20.64 2.33
C GLN A 142 5.43 19.73 3.56
N CYS A 143 6.02 18.55 3.41
CA CYS A 143 6.32 17.67 4.53
C CYS A 143 7.84 17.42 4.61
N TYR A 144 8.38 17.51 5.82
CA TYR A 144 9.81 17.31 6.07
C TYR A 144 10.01 16.31 7.20
N SER A 145 10.92 15.36 7.00
CA SER A 145 11.48 14.55 8.08
C SER A 145 12.68 15.26 8.66
N LEU A 146 12.65 15.49 9.97
CA LEU A 146 13.78 16.02 10.74
C LEU A 146 14.49 14.91 11.52
N LEU A 147 14.21 13.66 11.19
CA LEU A 147 14.88 12.48 11.75
C LEU A 147 16.27 12.36 11.13
N GLY A 148 17.31 12.59 11.92
CA GLY A 148 18.69 12.61 11.43
C GLY A 148 18.97 13.82 10.54
N THR A 149 19.37 13.60 9.29
CA THR A 149 19.58 14.70 8.32
C THR A 149 18.23 15.08 7.73
N PRO A 150 17.83 16.37 7.75
CA PRO A 150 16.54 16.78 7.22
C PRO A 150 16.34 16.37 5.76
N THR A 151 15.20 15.74 5.46
CA THR A 151 14.78 15.35 4.11
C THR A 151 13.33 15.73 3.86
N VAL A 152 12.91 15.77 2.59
CA VAL A 152 11.48 15.82 2.25
C VAL A 152 10.88 14.45 2.48
N CYS A 153 9.65 14.42 3.00
CA CYS A 153 8.85 13.23 3.16
C CYS A 153 7.46 13.46 2.56
N GLN A 154 6.65 12.41 2.50
CA GLN A 154 5.26 12.48 2.06
C GLN A 154 4.33 12.68 3.26
N ILE A 155 3.10 13.13 2.99
CA ILE A 155 2.08 13.23 4.04
C ILE A 155 1.72 11.84 4.62
N SER A 156 1.86 10.78 3.82
CA SER A 156 1.67 9.39 4.25
C SER A 156 2.75 8.90 5.22
N ASP A 157 3.85 9.64 5.38
CA ASP A 157 4.91 9.32 6.34
C ASP A 157 4.61 9.89 7.74
N LEU A 158 3.54 10.71 7.86
CA LEU A 158 3.11 11.23 9.16
C LEU A 158 2.43 10.12 9.97
N THR A 159 2.82 10.02 11.24
CA THR A 159 2.41 8.92 12.11
C THR A 159 1.04 9.19 12.75
N ILE A 160 -0.01 8.57 12.22
CA ILE A 160 -1.35 8.54 12.82
C ILE A 160 -1.28 7.97 14.23
N GLY A 161 -2.04 8.50 15.17
CA GLY A 161 -2.09 8.07 16.57
C GLY A 161 -1.01 8.66 17.47
N TYR A 162 -0.10 9.48 16.95
CA TYR A 162 1.05 9.99 17.71
C TYR A 162 1.25 11.50 17.54
N ALA A 163 1.86 12.12 18.55
CA ALA A 163 2.28 13.53 18.54
C ALA A 163 3.72 13.67 18.02
N PHE A 164 4.04 12.99 16.92
CA PHE A 164 5.39 12.92 16.34
C PHE A 164 5.68 14.04 15.35
N SER A 165 4.65 14.80 14.98
CA SER A 165 4.75 15.85 13.96
C SER A 165 4.38 17.22 14.52
N ASP A 166 5.16 18.23 14.14
CA ASP A 166 4.78 19.63 14.29
C ASP A 166 4.09 20.12 13.02
N PHE A 167 2.99 20.87 13.17
CA PHE A 167 2.25 21.47 12.07
C PHE A 167 2.45 22.97 12.05
N VAL A 168 3.01 23.49 10.97
CA VAL A 168 3.31 24.91 10.78
C VAL A 168 2.13 25.60 10.11
N LEU A 169 1.68 26.72 10.67
CA LEU A 169 0.51 27.46 10.20
C LEU A 169 0.87 28.78 9.52
N ASN A 170 0.05 29.18 8.56
CA ASN A 170 0.00 30.56 8.09
C ASN A 170 -0.89 31.44 8.99
N GLU A 171 -0.90 32.74 8.68
CA GLU A 171 -1.73 33.76 9.35
C GLU A 171 -3.24 33.50 9.34
N THR A 172 -3.73 32.67 8.41
CA THR A 172 -5.15 32.27 8.33
C THR A 172 -5.46 31.03 9.16
N GLY A 173 -4.46 30.43 9.80
CA GLY A 173 -4.58 29.20 10.58
C GLY A 173 -4.59 27.91 9.74
N LYS A 174 -4.21 27.99 8.46
CA LYS A 174 -4.04 26.81 7.59
C LYS A 174 -2.64 26.23 7.73
N ILE A 175 -2.53 24.91 7.67
CA ILE A 175 -1.25 24.21 7.70
C ILE A 175 -0.53 24.39 6.36
N VAL A 176 0.70 24.91 6.43
CA VAL A 176 1.59 25.10 5.26
C VAL A 176 2.73 24.08 5.25
N ALA A 177 3.05 23.49 6.39
CA ALA A 177 4.03 22.40 6.45
C ALA A 177 3.78 21.46 7.62
N ALA A 178 4.18 20.20 7.48
CA ALA A 178 4.31 19.24 8.57
C ALA A 178 5.78 18.83 8.74
N LEU A 179 6.24 18.75 9.99
CA LEU A 179 7.60 18.39 10.35
C LEU A 179 7.56 17.13 11.20
N LEU A 180 8.01 15.99 10.67
CA LEU A 180 8.22 14.78 11.46
C LEU A 180 9.47 14.98 12.32
N VAL A 181 9.26 15.30 13.60
CA VAL A 181 10.31 15.78 14.52
C VAL A 181 10.87 14.69 15.42
N LYS A 182 10.14 13.60 15.60
CA LYS A 182 10.59 12.46 16.40
C LYS A 182 9.96 11.16 15.90
N GLN A 183 10.62 10.05 16.23
CA GLN A 183 10.10 8.71 16.06
C GLN A 183 10.53 7.91 17.29
N GLU A 184 9.56 7.58 18.13
CA GLU A 184 9.74 6.78 19.34
C GLU A 184 9.09 5.40 19.12
N GLU A 185 9.27 4.50 20.08
CA GLU A 185 8.59 3.20 20.06
C GLU A 185 7.08 3.40 19.97
N MET A 186 6.49 2.71 19.00
CA MET A 186 5.06 2.76 18.78
C MET A 186 4.38 1.70 19.65
N GLU A 187 3.82 2.14 20.77
CA GLU A 187 3.21 1.22 21.74
C GLU A 187 1.71 1.05 21.54
N GLN A 188 1.02 2.02 20.93
CA GLN A 188 -0.44 2.06 20.80
C GLN A 188 -0.88 1.83 19.35
N ILE A 189 -1.75 0.86 19.15
CA ILE A 189 -2.39 0.59 17.86
C ILE A 189 -3.83 1.08 17.87
N ARG A 190 -4.29 1.58 16.72
CA ARG A 190 -5.65 2.08 16.48
C ARG A 190 -6.32 1.18 15.46
N VAL A 191 -7.35 0.47 15.86
CA VAL A 191 -8.03 -0.54 15.06
C VAL A 191 -9.44 -0.08 14.73
N LEU A 192 -9.76 0.01 13.45
CA LEU A 192 -11.14 0.24 13.01
C LEU A 192 -11.95 -1.04 13.23
N LEU A 193 -12.94 -0.97 14.12
CA LEU A 193 -13.87 -2.07 14.36
C LEU A 193 -14.99 -2.02 13.33
N LYS A 194 -15.15 -3.08 12.56
CA LYS A 194 -16.23 -3.19 11.55
C LYS A 194 -17.54 -3.64 12.19
N THR A 195 -18.62 -3.60 11.42
CA THR A 195 -19.92 -4.19 11.78
C THR A 195 -19.83 -5.72 11.87
N ASP A 196 -20.96 -6.38 12.12
CA ASP A 196 -21.07 -7.84 12.28
C ASP A 196 -20.20 -8.62 11.28
N ASP A 197 -19.40 -9.54 11.82
CA ASP A 197 -18.52 -10.42 11.07
C ASP A 197 -17.73 -9.69 9.96
N PHE A 198 -17.24 -8.48 10.30
CA PHE A 198 -16.36 -7.66 9.49
C PHE A 198 -17.00 -7.08 8.22
N ALA A 199 -18.33 -7.02 8.14
CA ALA A 199 -19.03 -6.70 6.90
C ALA A 199 -18.80 -5.28 6.37
N GLY A 200 -18.75 -4.27 7.23
CA GLY A 200 -18.61 -2.87 6.82
C GLY A 200 -17.97 -1.98 7.89
N ALA A 201 -17.38 -0.86 7.48
CA ALA A 201 -16.73 0.08 8.40
C ALA A 201 -17.72 0.97 9.17
N MET A 202 -18.91 1.20 8.61
CA MET A 202 -19.85 2.20 9.10
C MET A 202 -20.94 1.57 9.97
N HIS A 203 -21.09 2.07 11.20
CA HIS A 203 -22.09 1.63 12.17
C HIS A 203 -23.30 2.56 12.15
N GLU A 204 -24.51 2.01 12.13
CA GLU A 204 -25.73 2.82 12.27
C GLU A 204 -25.92 3.30 13.72
N THR A 205 -25.56 2.44 14.68
CA THR A 205 -25.57 2.71 16.12
C THR A 205 -24.33 2.12 16.78
N VAL A 206 -23.92 2.68 17.91
CA VAL A 206 -22.86 2.12 18.75
C VAL A 206 -23.43 1.86 20.15
N SER A 207 -23.29 0.64 20.64
CA SER A 207 -23.65 0.24 21.99
C SER A 207 -22.45 -0.41 22.65
N LEU A 208 -22.04 0.07 23.82
CA LEU A 208 -20.97 -0.53 24.60
C LEU A 208 -21.18 -0.36 26.10
N HIS A 209 -20.61 -1.25 26.90
CA HIS A 209 -20.55 -1.11 28.36
C HIS A 209 -19.22 -1.65 28.88
N CYS A 210 -18.76 -1.10 30.00
CA CYS A 210 -17.48 -1.45 30.60
C CYS A 210 -17.67 -2.06 31.99
N ASP A 211 -16.82 -3.01 32.37
CA ASP A 211 -16.81 -3.58 33.72
C ASP A 211 -16.22 -2.67 34.81
N THR A 212 -15.69 -1.52 34.41
CA THR A 212 -15.22 -0.43 35.27
C THR A 212 -15.87 0.89 34.88
N ALA A 213 -15.70 1.92 35.71
CA ALA A 213 -16.10 3.28 35.32
C ALA A 213 -15.35 3.71 34.04
N MET A 214 -16.01 4.53 33.22
CA MET A 214 -15.51 4.97 31.92
C MET A 214 -15.85 6.44 31.70
N ASP A 215 -14.84 7.25 31.42
CA ASP A 215 -15.01 8.67 31.15
C ASP A 215 -15.23 8.89 29.65
N LEU A 216 -16.28 9.66 29.32
CA LEU A 216 -16.55 10.12 27.98
C LEU A 216 -16.01 11.54 27.84
N LEU A 217 -15.11 11.73 26.90
CA LEU A 217 -14.42 12.98 26.65
C LEU A 217 -14.69 13.49 25.23
N THR A 218 -14.66 14.81 25.05
CA THR A 218 -14.77 15.47 23.75
C THR A 218 -13.84 16.67 23.67
N GLU A 219 -13.53 17.14 22.46
CA GLU A 219 -12.85 18.42 22.27
C GLU A 219 -13.87 19.58 22.36
N ASP A 220 -13.48 20.68 23.01
CA ASP A 220 -14.29 21.90 23.15
C ASP A 220 -13.62 23.12 22.51
N GLY A 221 -12.61 22.90 21.66
CA GLY A 221 -11.77 23.93 21.05
C GLY A 221 -10.77 24.61 22.00
N THR A 222 -10.66 24.23 23.28
CA THR A 222 -9.70 24.83 24.22
C THR A 222 -8.28 24.25 24.12
N GLY A 223 -8.09 23.18 23.33
CA GLY A 223 -6.83 22.45 23.26
C GLY A 223 -6.67 21.39 24.36
N GLU A 224 -7.75 21.07 25.07
CA GLU A 224 -7.85 19.96 26.02
C GLU A 224 -9.11 19.13 25.71
N LEU A 225 -9.07 17.85 26.08
CA LEU A 225 -10.30 17.04 26.12
C LEU A 225 -11.06 17.33 27.40
N LYS A 226 -12.37 17.56 27.29
CA LYS A 226 -13.27 17.76 28.42
C LYS A 226 -14.16 16.56 28.62
N GLU A 227 -14.31 16.18 29.88
CA GLU A 227 -15.30 15.18 30.29
C GLU A 227 -16.71 15.72 30.09
N VAL A 228 -17.52 14.95 29.38
CA VAL A 228 -18.95 15.25 29.17
C VAL A 228 -19.85 14.37 30.02
N GLN A 229 -19.39 13.16 30.35
CA GLN A 229 -20.12 12.17 31.14
C GLN A 229 -19.13 11.14 31.67
N THR A 230 -19.39 10.58 32.86
CA THR A 230 -18.78 9.33 33.32
C THR A 230 -19.87 8.27 33.40
N LEU A 231 -19.56 7.09 32.87
CA LEU A 231 -20.41 5.90 32.95
C LEU A 231 -19.96 5.06 34.15
N GLU A 232 -20.92 4.61 34.96
CA GLU A 232 -20.66 3.68 36.05
C GLU A 232 -20.39 2.26 35.53
N PRO A 233 -19.71 1.39 36.30
CA PRO A 233 -19.49 0.00 35.90
C PRO A 233 -20.79 -0.72 35.48
N GLY A 234 -20.80 -1.26 34.27
CA GLY A 234 -21.93 -1.95 33.65
C GLY A 234 -23.00 -1.03 33.04
N GLU A 235 -22.87 0.29 33.17
CA GLU A 235 -23.74 1.24 32.48
C GLU A 235 -23.46 1.19 30.97
N THR A 236 -24.54 1.14 30.18
CA THR A 236 -24.43 1.03 28.72
C THR A 236 -24.49 2.40 28.06
N LEU A 237 -23.44 2.73 27.31
CA LEU A 237 -23.44 3.81 26.34
C LEU A 237 -24.25 3.41 25.12
N GLN A 238 -25.24 4.21 24.75
CA GLN A 238 -26.06 4.04 23.55
C GLN A 238 -25.93 5.28 22.67
N ILE A 239 -25.39 5.10 21.47
CA ILE A 239 -25.23 6.16 20.47
C ILE A 239 -26.06 5.81 19.24
N ALA A 240 -26.94 6.73 18.88
CA ALA A 240 -27.71 6.73 17.65
C ALA A 240 -27.61 8.12 16.97
N ALA A 241 -28.22 8.27 15.79
CA ALA A 241 -28.12 9.47 14.96
C ALA A 241 -28.49 10.79 15.69
N ASP A 242 -29.40 10.72 16.66
CA ASP A 242 -29.92 11.83 17.47
C ASP A 242 -29.17 12.05 18.80
N SER A 243 -28.06 11.35 19.04
CA SER A 243 -27.25 11.52 20.26
C SER A 243 -26.76 12.97 20.41
N THR A 244 -26.99 13.54 21.60
CA THR A 244 -26.56 14.89 21.99
C THR A 244 -25.07 14.97 22.34
N LEU A 245 -24.36 13.83 22.41
CA LEU A 245 -22.93 13.81 22.72
C LEU A 245 -22.08 14.53 21.65
N PHE A 246 -22.60 14.63 20.41
CA PHE A 246 -21.88 15.22 19.27
C PHE A 246 -22.29 16.67 18.97
N GLU A 247 -22.81 17.41 19.96
CA GLU A 247 -23.22 18.80 19.77
C GLU A 247 -22.04 19.76 19.59
N THR A 248 -20.91 19.49 20.27
CA THR A 248 -19.73 20.37 20.24
C THR A 248 -18.64 19.87 19.30
N ALA A 249 -18.51 18.55 19.13
CA ALA A 249 -17.52 17.93 18.26
C ALA A 249 -18.05 16.63 17.66
N ASN A 250 -17.38 16.17 16.59
CA ASN A 250 -17.77 14.94 15.90
C ASN A 250 -17.15 13.67 16.49
N ARG A 251 -16.34 13.76 17.55
CA ARG A 251 -15.64 12.62 18.14
C ARG A 251 -15.82 12.56 19.64
N ILE A 252 -16.16 11.37 20.13
CA ILE A 252 -16.18 11.04 21.56
C ILE A 252 -15.09 10.02 21.85
N TYR A 253 -14.31 10.29 22.89
CA TYR A 253 -13.31 9.37 23.42
C TYR A 253 -13.89 8.71 24.67
N ALA A 254 -14.02 7.39 24.67
CA ALA A 254 -14.46 6.61 25.80
C ALA A 254 -13.25 5.92 26.44
N ARG A 255 -12.88 6.36 27.64
CA ARG A 255 -11.66 5.94 28.33
C ARG A 255 -12.00 5.23 29.64
N PRO A 256 -11.84 3.89 29.73
CA PRO A 256 -11.98 3.20 31.00
C PRO A 256 -10.99 3.73 32.04
N GLN A 257 -11.42 3.81 33.30
CA GLN A 257 -10.56 4.28 34.40
C GLN A 257 -9.53 3.24 34.87
N ALA A 258 -9.62 1.99 34.41
CA ALA A 258 -8.67 0.93 34.71
C ALA A 258 -8.04 0.34 33.45
N LEU A 259 -6.72 0.12 33.46
CA LEU A 259 -6.00 -0.51 32.35
C LEU A 259 -6.44 -1.96 32.09
N SER A 260 -6.94 -2.65 33.13
CA SER A 260 -7.45 -4.03 33.02
C SER A 260 -8.92 -4.10 32.62
N ALA A 261 -9.55 -2.96 32.32
CA ALA A 261 -10.96 -2.90 32.01
C ALA A 261 -11.30 -3.71 30.76
N LYS A 262 -12.50 -4.26 30.77
CA LYS A 262 -13.10 -5.01 29.67
C LYS A 262 -14.36 -4.30 29.22
N THR A 263 -14.35 -3.87 27.98
CA THR A 263 -15.51 -3.22 27.36
C THR A 263 -16.15 -4.19 26.37
N THR A 264 -17.41 -4.50 26.61
CA THR A 264 -18.25 -5.24 25.67
C THR A 264 -18.81 -4.27 24.65
N VAL A 265 -18.69 -4.58 23.36
CA VAL A 265 -19.34 -3.81 22.29
C VAL A 265 -20.58 -4.57 21.85
N ASP A 266 -21.73 -4.18 22.39
CA ASP A 266 -23.02 -4.87 22.23
C ASP A 266 -23.60 -4.72 20.82
N SER A 267 -23.19 -3.69 20.07
CA SER A 267 -23.71 -3.40 18.72
C SER A 267 -23.05 -4.21 17.61
N ILE A 268 -22.15 -5.15 17.93
CA ILE A 268 -21.52 -6.03 16.95
C ILE A 268 -21.47 -7.49 17.39
N LEU A 269 -21.41 -8.38 16.41
CA LEU A 269 -21.13 -9.81 16.58
C LEU A 269 -19.83 -10.21 15.88
N ARG A 270 -19.13 -11.14 16.52
CA ARG A 270 -17.97 -11.85 15.99
C ARG A 270 -18.22 -13.33 16.15
N ASN A 271 -18.36 -14.05 15.04
CA ASN A 271 -18.65 -15.48 15.02
C ASN A 271 -19.86 -15.83 15.91
N GLY A 272 -20.93 -15.03 15.78
CA GLY A 272 -22.17 -15.18 16.54
C GLY A 272 -22.10 -14.85 18.04
N LYS A 273 -21.02 -14.21 18.51
CA LYS A 273 -20.83 -13.80 19.92
C LYS A 273 -20.60 -12.30 20.03
N THR A 274 -21.04 -11.71 21.13
CA THR A 274 -20.71 -10.33 21.48
C THR A 274 -19.24 -10.25 21.93
N PRO A 275 -18.39 -9.47 21.24
CA PRO A 275 -16.98 -9.37 21.55
C PRO A 275 -16.70 -8.45 22.75
N VAL A 276 -15.57 -8.69 23.41
CA VAL A 276 -15.06 -7.92 24.55
C VAL A 276 -13.64 -7.47 24.23
N TYR A 277 -13.35 -6.20 24.42
CA TYR A 277 -12.05 -5.59 24.08
C TYR A 277 -11.43 -4.89 25.30
N PRO A 278 -10.09 -4.87 25.40
CA PRO A 278 -9.37 -3.97 26.28
C PRO A 278 -9.18 -2.59 25.62
N GLY A 279 -8.64 -1.65 26.39
CA GLY A 279 -8.20 -0.35 25.87
C GLY A 279 -9.31 0.70 25.78
N ASN A 280 -9.01 1.77 25.05
CA ASN A 280 -9.88 2.91 24.85
C ASN A 280 -10.69 2.75 23.58
N PHE A 281 -11.76 3.55 23.47
CA PHE A 281 -12.56 3.63 22.25
C PHE A 281 -12.71 5.06 21.79
N GLU A 282 -12.86 5.22 20.48
CA GLU A 282 -13.26 6.46 19.86
C GLU A 282 -14.46 6.21 18.96
N ILE A 283 -15.44 7.10 19.06
CA ILE A 283 -16.62 7.09 18.20
C ILE A 283 -16.61 8.39 17.40
N GLU A 284 -16.49 8.29 16.08
CA GLU A 284 -16.60 9.43 15.17
C GLU A 284 -17.97 9.43 14.50
N LYS A 285 -18.71 10.54 14.62
CA LYS A 285 -19.91 10.79 13.85
C LYS A 285 -19.53 11.29 12.44
N THR A 286 -20.00 10.57 11.44
CA THR A 286 -19.83 10.91 10.02
C THR A 286 -21.17 11.27 9.38
N GLY A 287 -21.17 11.61 8.08
CA GLY A 287 -22.41 11.81 7.32
C GLY A 287 -23.21 10.53 7.06
N GLU A 288 -22.59 9.35 7.21
CA GLU A 288 -23.17 8.05 6.85
C GLU A 288 -23.46 7.15 8.05
N GLY A 289 -23.00 7.53 9.25
CA GLY A 289 -23.08 6.73 10.47
C GLY A 289 -21.89 7.00 11.38
N PHE A 290 -21.47 6.00 12.13
CA PHE A 290 -20.38 6.09 13.09
C PHE A 290 -19.21 5.21 12.70
N LEU A 291 -17.98 5.72 12.89
CA LEU A 291 -16.78 4.90 12.94
C LEU A 291 -16.49 4.56 14.39
N LEU A 292 -16.09 3.31 14.64
CA LEU A 292 -15.71 2.84 15.97
C LEU A 292 -14.25 2.40 15.93
N ILE A 293 -13.39 3.09 16.68
CA ILE A 293 -11.97 2.78 16.78
C ILE A 293 -11.69 2.21 18.17
N ASN A 294 -10.94 1.11 18.25
CA ASN A 294 -10.35 0.63 19.49
C ASN A 294 -8.86 0.98 19.52
N GLU A 295 -8.43 1.68 20.56
CA GLU A 295 -7.03 2.08 20.78
C GLU A 295 -6.47 1.39 22.02
N LEU A 296 -5.38 0.66 21.86
CA LEU A 296 -4.81 -0.21 22.89
C LEU A 296 -3.33 -0.45 22.66
N ALA A 297 -2.66 -1.02 23.67
CA ALA A 297 -1.27 -1.42 23.54
C ALA A 297 -1.11 -2.53 22.48
N LEU A 298 -0.05 -2.47 21.67
CA LEU A 298 0.22 -3.44 20.61
C LEU A 298 0.25 -4.88 21.13
N GLU A 299 0.85 -5.12 22.30
CA GLU A 299 0.89 -6.46 22.91
C GLU A 299 -0.50 -6.95 23.34
N ASP A 300 -1.40 -6.05 23.76
CA ASP A 300 -2.78 -6.42 24.08
C ASP A 300 -3.60 -6.70 22.82
N TYR A 301 -3.35 -5.97 21.74
CA TYR A 301 -3.93 -6.27 20.42
C TYR A 301 -3.56 -7.69 19.95
N LEU A 302 -2.27 -8.06 20.06
CA LEU A 302 -1.78 -9.35 19.59
C LEU A 302 -2.38 -10.55 20.34
N ARG A 303 -2.77 -10.37 21.61
CA ARG A 303 -3.48 -11.41 22.40
C ARG A 303 -4.82 -11.83 21.80
N PHE A 304 -5.41 -11.01 20.93
CA PHE A 304 -6.65 -11.32 20.21
C PHE A 304 -6.45 -11.55 18.71
N VAL A 305 -5.33 -11.12 18.12
CA VAL A 305 -4.96 -11.46 16.75
C VAL A 305 -4.45 -12.89 16.65
N VAL A 306 -3.46 -13.28 17.47
CA VAL A 306 -2.85 -14.60 17.38
C VAL A 306 -3.88 -15.74 17.47
N PRO A 307 -4.83 -15.78 18.42
CA PRO A 307 -5.84 -16.83 18.45
C PRO A 307 -6.88 -16.73 17.31
N SER A 308 -7.07 -15.54 16.72
CA SER A 308 -7.97 -15.34 15.58
C SER A 308 -7.34 -15.80 14.26
N GLU A 309 -6.01 -15.78 14.16
CA GLU A 309 -5.25 -16.18 12.97
C GLU A 309 -4.74 -17.62 13.03
N MET A 310 -4.30 -18.06 14.20
CA MET A 310 -3.71 -19.39 14.41
C MET A 310 -4.39 -20.10 15.59
N PRO A 311 -4.85 -21.36 15.42
CA PRO A 311 -5.50 -22.08 16.51
C PRO A 311 -4.60 -22.22 17.73
N ALA A 312 -5.13 -21.93 18.92
CA ALA A 312 -4.39 -22.03 20.19
C ALA A 312 -3.86 -23.45 20.50
N SER A 313 -4.37 -24.48 19.81
CA SER A 313 -3.88 -25.86 19.92
C SER A 313 -2.59 -26.13 19.15
N TYR A 314 -2.09 -25.16 18.37
CA TYR A 314 -0.82 -25.30 17.65
C TYR A 314 0.35 -25.28 18.66
N PRO A 315 1.50 -25.90 18.32
CA PRO A 315 2.66 -25.90 19.20
C PRO A 315 3.15 -24.49 19.53
N ALA A 316 3.69 -24.30 20.73
CA ALA A 316 4.16 -23.00 21.22
C ALA A 316 5.10 -22.28 20.25
N GLU A 317 6.04 -22.98 19.62
CA GLU A 317 6.99 -22.38 18.67
C GLU A 317 6.32 -21.86 17.39
N ALA A 318 5.22 -22.48 16.95
CA ALA A 318 4.42 -21.96 15.84
C ALA A 318 3.62 -20.71 16.26
N LEU A 319 3.05 -20.72 17.48
CA LEU A 319 2.34 -19.56 18.05
C LEU A 319 3.29 -18.36 18.24
N LYS A 320 4.54 -18.60 18.65
CA LYS A 320 5.59 -17.56 18.75
C LYS A 320 5.95 -16.98 17.39
N ALA A 321 6.12 -17.84 16.38
CA ALA A 321 6.37 -17.38 15.01
C ALA A 321 5.21 -16.50 14.51
N GLN A 322 3.95 -16.92 14.74
CA GLN A 322 2.77 -16.11 14.43
C GLN A 322 2.74 -14.77 15.19
N ALA A 323 3.10 -14.77 16.47
CA ALA A 323 3.14 -13.55 17.28
C ALA A 323 4.15 -12.53 16.73
N VAL A 324 5.35 -12.97 16.36
CA VAL A 324 6.39 -12.12 15.75
C VAL A 324 5.95 -11.60 14.37
N CYS A 325 5.38 -12.46 13.51
CA CYS A 325 4.84 -12.01 12.23
C CYS A 325 3.73 -10.97 12.42
N ALA A 326 2.77 -11.24 13.30
CA ALA A 326 1.66 -10.34 13.54
C ALA A 326 2.10 -9.01 14.14
N ARG A 327 3.07 -9.03 15.08
CA ARG A 327 3.67 -7.81 15.63
C ARG A 327 4.33 -6.98 14.56
N THR A 328 5.17 -7.60 13.73
CA THR A 328 5.90 -6.89 12.68
C THR A 328 4.93 -6.29 11.66
N TYR A 329 3.91 -7.05 11.23
CA TYR A 329 2.87 -6.57 10.32
C TYR A 329 2.10 -5.37 10.90
N ALA A 330 1.63 -5.49 12.14
CA ALA A 330 0.91 -4.43 12.82
C ALA A 330 1.77 -3.17 13.02
N TYR A 331 3.05 -3.33 13.41
CA TYR A 331 3.99 -2.23 13.61
C TYR A 331 4.27 -1.49 12.29
N MET A 332 4.37 -2.20 11.16
CA MET A 332 4.49 -1.56 9.84
C MET A 332 3.29 -0.66 9.51
N HIS A 333 2.07 -1.08 9.83
CA HIS A 333 0.87 -0.26 9.65
C HIS A 333 0.71 0.84 10.70
N MET A 334 1.43 0.76 11.81
CA MET A 334 1.54 1.86 12.76
C MET A 334 2.48 2.94 12.19
N LEU A 335 3.62 2.55 11.63
CA LEU A 335 4.54 3.47 10.94
C LEU A 335 3.91 4.13 9.71
N HIS A 336 3.17 3.34 8.93
CA HIS A 336 2.55 3.75 7.68
C HIS A 336 1.07 3.32 7.69
N ALA A 337 0.20 4.21 8.18
CA ALA A 337 -1.21 3.92 8.38
C ALA A 337 -1.92 3.47 7.10
N GLY A 338 -2.43 2.24 7.09
CA GLY A 338 -3.21 1.70 5.97
C GLY A 338 -4.60 2.35 5.81
N LEU A 339 -5.11 2.99 6.87
CA LEU A 339 -6.46 3.55 6.94
C LEU A 339 -6.48 5.00 7.47
N GLN A 340 -5.52 5.83 7.04
CA GLN A 340 -5.39 7.23 7.46
C GLN A 340 -6.67 8.07 7.36
N ASN A 341 -7.53 7.80 6.36
CA ASN A 341 -8.82 8.48 6.19
C ASN A 341 -9.84 8.15 7.30
N TYR A 342 -9.71 6.98 7.94
CA TYR A 342 -10.53 6.54 9.06
C TYR A 342 -9.87 6.84 10.43
N GLY A 343 -8.64 7.36 10.42
CA GLY A 343 -7.86 7.59 11.64
C GLY A 343 -7.45 6.31 12.37
N ALA A 344 -7.26 5.22 11.60
CA ALA A 344 -6.85 3.90 12.08
C ALA A 344 -5.57 3.42 11.39
N HIS A 345 -4.82 2.55 12.06
CA HIS A 345 -3.67 1.86 11.48
C HIS A 345 -4.14 0.69 10.61
N VAL A 346 -5.04 -0.12 11.15
CA VAL A 346 -5.57 -1.36 10.55
C VAL A 346 -7.08 -1.48 10.81
N ASP A 347 -7.77 -2.34 10.05
CA ASP A 347 -9.10 -2.85 10.43
C ASP A 347 -9.01 -4.23 11.07
N ASP A 348 -10.12 -4.70 11.63
CA ASP A 348 -10.20 -5.96 12.37
C ASP A 348 -10.46 -7.20 11.49
N SER A 349 -10.34 -7.08 10.17
CA SER A 349 -10.68 -8.11 9.19
C SER A 349 -9.46 -8.72 8.49
N ALA A 350 -9.71 -9.76 7.69
CA ALA A 350 -8.68 -10.40 6.85
C ALA A 350 -8.10 -9.48 5.75
N ALA A 351 -8.59 -8.24 5.59
CA ALA A 351 -7.93 -7.23 4.77
C ALA A 351 -6.58 -6.79 5.39
N PHE A 352 -6.45 -6.92 6.71
CA PHE A 352 -5.22 -6.74 7.47
C PHE A 352 -4.92 -8.03 8.23
N GLN A 353 -5.33 -8.08 9.50
CA GLN A 353 -5.27 -9.27 10.35
C GLN A 353 -6.56 -9.36 11.15
N VAL A 354 -7.10 -10.56 11.24
CA VAL A 354 -8.33 -10.83 11.95
C VAL A 354 -8.13 -10.54 13.43
N TYR A 355 -8.91 -9.61 13.97
CA TYR A 355 -8.82 -9.17 15.35
C TYR A 355 -10.11 -9.48 16.12
N ASN A 356 -9.96 -10.21 17.23
CA ASN A 356 -11.05 -10.56 18.16
C ASN A 356 -12.21 -11.35 17.51
N ASN A 357 -11.93 -12.17 16.50
CA ASN A 357 -12.88 -13.19 16.01
C ASN A 357 -12.96 -14.40 16.96
N ILE A 358 -11.82 -14.69 17.60
CA ILE A 358 -11.68 -15.69 18.64
C ILE A 358 -11.19 -14.97 19.90
N ALA A 359 -11.86 -15.25 21.02
CA ALA A 359 -11.47 -14.70 22.31
C ALA A 359 -10.06 -15.16 22.70
N GLU A 360 -9.40 -14.36 23.52
CA GLU A 360 -8.08 -14.66 24.05
C GLU A 360 -7.95 -16.10 24.62
N ALA A 361 -6.81 -16.75 24.34
CA ALA A 361 -6.41 -18.02 24.95
C ALA A 361 -5.04 -17.91 25.64
N SER A 362 -4.84 -18.66 26.72
CA SER A 362 -3.59 -18.65 27.52
C SER A 362 -2.36 -18.96 26.69
N GLU A 363 -2.43 -19.96 25.83
CA GLU A 363 -1.34 -20.48 25.02
C GLU A 363 -0.86 -19.44 24.01
N THR A 364 -1.80 -18.72 23.39
CA THR A 364 -1.49 -17.64 22.45
C THR A 364 -0.96 -16.40 23.17
N SER A 365 -1.51 -16.07 24.34
CA SER A 365 -1.04 -14.94 25.14
C SER A 365 0.36 -15.17 25.71
N GLU A 366 0.69 -16.40 26.10
CA GLU A 366 2.04 -16.78 26.53
C GLU A 366 3.04 -16.65 25.37
N ALA A 367 2.68 -17.09 24.15
CA ALA A 367 3.53 -16.90 22.98
C ALA A 367 3.78 -15.42 22.64
N VAL A 368 2.75 -14.57 22.74
CA VAL A 368 2.89 -13.10 22.59
C VAL A 368 3.87 -12.56 23.63
N TYR A 369 3.68 -12.92 24.90
CA TYR A 369 4.54 -12.49 26.00
C TYR A 369 6.00 -12.94 25.85
N GLU A 370 6.25 -14.21 25.52
CA GLU A 370 7.60 -14.77 25.38
C GLU A 370 8.38 -14.16 24.20
N THR A 371 7.68 -13.59 23.23
CA THR A 371 8.24 -12.90 22.06
C THR A 371 8.09 -11.38 22.11
N LYS A 372 7.78 -10.81 23.28
CA LYS A 372 7.49 -9.38 23.43
C LYS A 372 8.58 -8.53 22.77
N GLY A 373 8.15 -7.61 21.89
CA GLY A 373 9.04 -6.69 21.18
C GLY A 373 9.91 -7.31 20.08
N GLN A 374 9.86 -8.62 19.84
CA GLN A 374 10.60 -9.24 18.74
C GLN A 374 9.88 -9.03 17.40
N MET A 375 10.63 -8.56 16.41
CA MET A 375 10.15 -8.25 15.07
C MET A 375 11.13 -8.77 14.01
N LEU A 376 10.61 -8.90 12.79
CA LEU A 376 11.39 -9.22 11.59
C LEU A 376 11.89 -7.91 10.96
N LEU A 377 13.21 -7.71 10.89
CA LEU A 377 13.83 -6.48 10.39
C LEU A 377 14.71 -6.73 9.15
N SER A 378 14.63 -5.86 8.16
CA SER A 378 15.56 -5.81 7.02
C SER A 378 16.25 -4.45 7.02
N GLY A 379 17.58 -4.44 7.13
CA GLY A 379 18.36 -3.21 7.25
C GLY A 379 17.94 -2.33 8.45
N GLY A 380 17.50 -2.94 9.55
CA GLY A 380 17.01 -2.25 10.75
C GLY A 380 15.58 -1.70 10.65
N THR A 381 14.88 -1.94 9.53
CA THR A 381 13.49 -1.50 9.32
C THR A 381 12.54 -2.70 9.41
N PRO A 382 11.40 -2.62 10.12
CA PRO A 382 10.42 -3.68 10.14
C PRO A 382 9.97 -4.08 8.74
N VAL A 383 9.82 -5.38 8.51
CA VAL A 383 9.36 -5.89 7.21
C VAL A 383 7.85 -6.08 7.18
N THR A 384 7.24 -6.06 6.00
CA THR A 384 5.83 -6.47 5.89
C THR A 384 5.74 -8.00 5.95
N ALA A 385 5.43 -8.52 7.14
CA ALA A 385 5.41 -9.94 7.45
C ALA A 385 4.08 -10.63 7.05
N TYR A 386 3.88 -10.87 5.76
CA TYR A 386 2.70 -11.60 5.26
C TYR A 386 2.71 -13.06 5.70
N PHE A 387 1.54 -13.64 5.97
CA PHE A 387 1.37 -15.05 6.31
C PHE A 387 0.03 -15.56 5.76
N TYR A 388 -0.08 -16.87 5.61
CA TYR A 388 -1.26 -17.53 5.04
C TYR A 388 -1.45 -18.94 5.62
N SER A 389 -2.60 -19.56 5.35
CA SER A 389 -2.97 -20.82 6.01
C SER A 389 -2.12 -22.01 5.58
N THR A 390 -2.11 -22.34 4.29
CA THR A 390 -1.50 -23.58 3.77
C THR A 390 -0.88 -23.35 2.41
N SER A 391 0.29 -23.91 2.14
CA SER A 391 0.91 -23.82 0.81
C SER A 391 0.51 -25.00 -0.10
N CYS A 392 0.89 -24.92 -1.37
CA CYS A 392 0.83 -26.07 -2.28
C CYS A 392 2.09 -26.96 -2.19
N GLY A 393 2.91 -26.82 -1.15
CA GLY A 393 4.27 -27.37 -1.03
C GLY A 393 5.36 -26.40 -1.49
N TYR A 394 4.97 -25.25 -2.04
CA TYR A 394 5.85 -24.18 -2.44
C TYR A 394 5.21 -22.83 -2.08
N GLY A 395 6.00 -21.91 -1.54
CA GLY A 395 5.60 -20.51 -1.30
C GLY A 395 5.85 -19.64 -2.53
N THR A 396 5.29 -18.44 -2.57
CA THR A 396 5.49 -17.48 -3.66
C THR A 396 6.08 -16.17 -3.13
N ASP A 397 6.31 -15.25 -4.03
CA ASP A 397 6.90 -13.94 -3.80
C ASP A 397 5.87 -12.84 -4.16
N LEU A 398 6.24 -11.57 -4.06
CA LEU A 398 5.33 -10.45 -4.31
C LEU A 398 4.90 -10.32 -5.77
N THR A 399 5.53 -11.01 -6.70
CA THR A 399 5.11 -10.99 -8.11
C THR A 399 3.70 -11.57 -8.30
N ALA A 400 3.21 -12.40 -7.37
CA ALA A 400 1.83 -12.87 -7.32
C ALA A 400 0.80 -11.72 -7.26
N TRP A 401 1.21 -10.54 -6.79
CA TRP A 401 0.39 -9.32 -6.75
C TRP A 401 0.79 -8.30 -7.83
N ASN A 402 1.40 -8.75 -8.93
CA ASN A 402 1.85 -7.95 -10.08
C ASN A 402 2.90 -6.86 -9.75
N LEU A 403 3.61 -6.99 -8.64
CA LEU A 403 4.83 -6.22 -8.41
C LEU A 403 5.93 -6.85 -9.27
N THR A 404 6.65 -6.06 -10.09
CA THR A 404 7.67 -6.66 -10.97
C THR A 404 8.90 -7.04 -10.15
N TYR A 405 9.65 -8.07 -10.56
CA TYR A 405 10.81 -8.59 -9.81
C TYR A 405 11.88 -7.52 -9.48
N GLY A 406 12.04 -6.51 -10.34
CA GLY A 406 12.91 -5.36 -10.06
C GLY A 406 12.32 -4.42 -9.00
N ASP A 407 11.00 -4.22 -9.02
CA ASP A 407 10.26 -3.48 -7.99
C ASP A 407 10.22 -4.27 -6.67
N GLU A 408 10.23 -5.61 -6.72
CA GLU A 408 10.16 -6.51 -5.57
C GLU A 408 11.43 -6.52 -4.72
N MET A 409 12.60 -6.64 -5.35
CA MET A 409 13.87 -6.49 -4.61
C MET A 409 14.03 -5.07 -4.04
N ALA A 410 13.55 -4.05 -4.77
CA ALA A 410 13.57 -2.68 -4.29
C ALA A 410 12.54 -2.42 -3.17
N ALA A 411 11.35 -3.02 -3.24
CA ALA A 411 10.26 -2.81 -2.28
C ALA A 411 10.38 -3.68 -1.03
N THR A 412 11.05 -4.84 -1.10
CA THR A 412 11.24 -5.74 0.06
C THR A 412 12.68 -5.85 0.51
N GLY A 413 13.67 -5.33 -0.21
CA GLY A 413 15.06 -5.68 0.10
C GLY A 413 15.36 -7.19 -0.02
N GLY A 414 14.47 -7.96 -0.66
CA GLY A 414 14.64 -9.39 -0.93
C GLY A 414 14.25 -10.35 0.20
N TYR A 415 13.60 -9.90 1.29
CA TYR A 415 13.26 -10.78 2.42
C TYR A 415 12.12 -11.77 2.14
N LEU A 416 11.26 -11.52 1.13
CA LEU A 416 10.19 -12.44 0.70
C LEU A 416 10.59 -13.11 -0.60
N ARG A 417 10.60 -14.45 -0.60
CA ARG A 417 10.95 -15.24 -1.79
C ARG A 417 10.11 -16.49 -1.89
N ALA A 418 9.93 -16.95 -3.11
CA ALA A 418 9.32 -18.24 -3.39
C ALA A 418 10.24 -19.36 -2.90
N ARG A 419 9.73 -20.26 -2.05
CA ARG A 419 10.53 -21.29 -1.40
C ARG A 419 9.86 -22.66 -1.42
N ASN A 420 10.65 -23.72 -1.58
CA ASN A 420 10.18 -25.10 -1.43
C ASN A 420 9.93 -25.41 0.05
N ILE A 421 8.70 -25.76 0.43
CA ILE A 421 8.30 -25.98 1.83
C ILE A 421 8.45 -27.48 2.17
N ALA A 422 9.68 -27.96 2.11
CA ALA A 422 10.05 -29.35 2.27
C ALA A 422 11.06 -29.57 3.43
N LYS A 423 11.04 -30.76 4.03
CA LYS A 423 11.90 -31.11 5.18
C LYS A 423 13.38 -31.09 4.80
N GLY A 424 13.73 -31.55 3.61
CA GLY A 424 15.10 -31.54 3.09
C GLY A 424 15.65 -30.12 2.92
N GLN A 425 14.81 -29.17 2.47
CA GLN A 425 15.19 -27.77 2.36
C GLN A 425 15.50 -27.18 3.74
N MET A 426 14.59 -27.36 4.71
CA MET A 426 14.79 -26.90 6.09
C MET A 426 16.05 -27.49 6.73
N LEU A 427 16.35 -28.77 6.48
CA LEU A 427 17.58 -29.40 6.95
C LEU A 427 18.83 -28.78 6.32
N SER A 428 18.79 -28.43 5.03
CA SER A 428 19.90 -27.74 4.35
C SER A 428 20.15 -26.37 4.98
N ASP A 429 19.10 -25.58 5.17
CA ASP A 429 19.19 -24.21 5.71
C ASP A 429 19.72 -24.20 7.14
N THR A 430 19.28 -25.15 7.96
CA THR A 430 19.74 -25.26 9.36
C THR A 430 21.17 -25.78 9.48
N GLN A 431 21.66 -26.60 8.55
CA GLN A 431 23.04 -27.08 8.54
C GLN A 431 24.03 -26.07 7.94
N ASN A 432 23.55 -25.18 7.08
CA ASN A 432 24.40 -24.19 6.41
C ASN A 432 23.71 -22.82 6.35
N PRO A 433 23.54 -22.14 7.50
CA PRO A 433 22.80 -20.88 7.57
C PRO A 433 23.44 -19.74 6.77
N ASP A 434 24.76 -19.78 6.54
CA ASP A 434 25.48 -18.81 5.71
C ASP A 434 25.38 -19.12 4.21
N ALA A 435 24.96 -20.33 3.86
CA ALA A 435 24.55 -20.69 2.51
C ALA A 435 23.03 -20.74 2.49
N HIS A 436 22.39 -19.58 2.56
CA HIS A 436 21.14 -19.40 1.81
C HIS A 436 21.35 -20.11 0.47
N SER A 437 20.60 -21.19 0.20
CA SER A 437 20.92 -22.05 -0.93
C SER A 437 21.12 -21.14 -2.13
N SER A 438 22.27 -21.26 -2.80
CA SER A 438 22.80 -20.15 -3.61
C SER A 438 21.66 -19.52 -4.41
N ASP A 439 21.31 -18.25 -4.13
CA ASP A 439 20.03 -17.61 -4.48
C ASP A 439 19.50 -17.98 -5.88
N ALA A 440 20.42 -18.20 -6.82
CA ALA A 440 20.17 -18.67 -8.17
C ALA A 440 19.44 -20.03 -8.30
N GLN A 441 19.66 -21.00 -7.41
CA GLN A 441 19.08 -22.36 -7.53
C GLN A 441 17.62 -22.39 -7.07
N GLU A 442 17.32 -21.86 -5.87
CA GLU A 442 15.94 -21.74 -5.38
C GLU A 442 15.09 -20.82 -6.25
N SER A 443 15.67 -19.69 -6.70
CA SER A 443 15.02 -18.82 -7.68
C SER A 443 14.77 -19.54 -9.00
N ALA A 444 15.69 -20.40 -9.47
CA ALA A 444 15.49 -21.19 -10.68
C ALA A 444 14.41 -22.27 -10.53
N GLU A 445 14.32 -22.94 -9.37
CA GLU A 445 13.26 -23.93 -9.09
C GLU A 445 11.89 -23.27 -8.97
N GLY A 446 11.79 -22.15 -8.25
CA GLY A 446 10.58 -21.34 -8.16
C GLY A 446 10.15 -20.80 -9.52
N SER A 447 11.11 -20.37 -10.36
CA SER A 447 10.85 -19.87 -11.72
C SER A 447 10.34 -20.96 -12.66
N LYS A 448 10.78 -22.22 -12.50
CA LYS A 448 10.22 -23.34 -13.28
C LYS A 448 8.73 -23.55 -13.01
N LEU A 449 8.27 -23.28 -11.78
CA LEU A 449 6.85 -23.36 -11.45
C LEU A 449 6.01 -22.25 -12.11
N ALA A 450 6.63 -21.24 -12.72
CA ALA A 450 5.91 -20.28 -13.57
C ALA A 450 5.55 -20.86 -14.96
N GLU A 451 6.10 -22.02 -15.33
CA GLU A 451 5.76 -22.72 -16.57
C GLU A 451 4.56 -23.66 -16.35
N GLU A 452 3.57 -23.62 -17.24
CA GLU A 452 2.31 -24.36 -17.08
C GLU A 452 2.51 -25.88 -16.94
N ASP A 453 3.31 -26.50 -17.82
CA ASP A 453 3.53 -27.95 -17.82
C ASP A 453 4.31 -28.43 -16.59
N SER A 454 5.32 -27.65 -16.18
CA SER A 454 6.11 -27.88 -14.98
C SER A 454 5.21 -27.79 -13.73
N PHE A 455 4.38 -26.76 -13.65
CA PHE A 455 3.43 -26.59 -12.55
C PHE A 455 2.34 -27.67 -12.54
N ALA A 456 1.80 -28.06 -13.71
CA ALA A 456 0.81 -29.13 -13.83
C ALA A 456 1.34 -30.46 -13.27
N THR A 457 2.59 -30.78 -13.57
CA THR A 457 3.27 -31.98 -13.05
C THR A 457 3.43 -31.88 -11.53
N PHE A 458 3.89 -30.72 -11.04
CA PHE A 458 4.09 -30.46 -9.61
C PHE A 458 2.78 -30.55 -8.81
N ILE A 459 1.74 -29.84 -9.23
CA ILE A 459 0.50 -29.70 -8.44
C ILE A 459 -0.30 -31.01 -8.39
N LYS A 460 -0.18 -31.87 -9.41
CA LYS A 460 -0.81 -33.20 -9.43
C LYS A 460 -0.02 -34.29 -8.72
N THR A 461 1.23 -33.99 -8.32
CA THR A 461 2.09 -34.93 -7.62
C THR A 461 2.25 -34.48 -6.16
N ALA A 462 1.87 -35.34 -5.23
CA ALA A 462 2.10 -35.07 -3.82
C ALA A 462 3.58 -35.36 -3.48
N ASP A 463 4.28 -34.36 -2.97
CA ASP A 463 5.62 -34.55 -2.41
C ASP A 463 5.54 -35.08 -0.97
N ALA A 464 6.15 -36.24 -0.72
CA ALA A 464 6.24 -36.86 0.60
C ALA A 464 7.25 -36.17 1.53
N ASP A 465 8.11 -35.31 0.98
CA ASP A 465 9.04 -34.49 1.77
C ASP A 465 8.41 -33.16 2.23
N SER A 466 7.29 -32.75 1.64
CA SER A 466 6.56 -31.55 2.05
C SER A 466 6.16 -31.62 3.53
N PHE A 467 6.32 -30.50 4.24
CA PHE A 467 5.84 -30.35 5.61
C PHE A 467 4.31 -30.47 5.71
N GLU A 468 3.60 -30.03 4.67
CA GLU A 468 2.16 -29.86 4.67
C GLU A 468 1.42 -31.02 3.98
N GLN A 469 2.11 -32.11 3.62
CA GLN A 469 1.53 -33.19 2.82
C GLN A 469 0.23 -33.80 3.39
N GLU A 470 0.06 -33.75 4.71
CA GLU A 470 -1.08 -34.29 5.45
C GLU A 470 -2.17 -33.23 5.73
N ASP A 471 -1.93 -31.96 5.38
CA ASP A 471 -2.84 -30.86 5.64
C ASP A 471 -4.00 -30.83 4.64
N THR A 472 -5.19 -30.48 5.14
CA THR A 472 -6.45 -30.61 4.40
C THR A 472 -6.43 -29.86 3.07
N TYR A 473 -5.84 -28.67 3.02
CA TYR A 473 -5.81 -27.86 1.79
C TYR A 473 -4.52 -28.04 0.96
N TYR A 474 -3.59 -28.91 1.37
CA TYR A 474 -2.33 -29.12 0.64
C TYR A 474 -2.54 -29.46 -0.84
N ARG A 475 -3.57 -30.27 -1.11
CA ARG A 475 -4.11 -30.53 -2.44
C ARG A 475 -5.62 -30.44 -2.38
N TRP A 476 -6.19 -29.99 -3.49
CA TRP A 476 -7.62 -29.97 -3.70
C TRP A 476 -7.97 -30.16 -5.17
N ARG A 477 -9.17 -30.68 -5.42
CA ARG A 477 -9.72 -30.90 -6.75
C ARG A 477 -11.13 -30.34 -6.78
N TYR A 478 -11.40 -29.50 -7.78
CA TYR A 478 -12.68 -28.84 -7.97
C TYR A 478 -13.23 -29.23 -9.34
N ASP A 479 -14.26 -30.07 -9.36
CA ASP A 479 -14.96 -30.49 -10.56
C ASP A 479 -16.28 -29.75 -10.65
N THR A 480 -16.51 -29.01 -11.72
CA THR A 480 -17.77 -28.28 -11.88
C THR A 480 -18.25 -28.24 -13.32
N ALA A 481 -19.57 -28.26 -13.50
CA ALA A 481 -20.18 -27.88 -14.77
C ALA A 481 -19.96 -26.38 -15.00
N LEU A 482 -19.80 -25.98 -16.26
CA LEU A 482 -19.64 -24.58 -16.58
C LEU A 482 -20.99 -23.86 -16.54
N ASP A 483 -21.13 -22.94 -15.60
CA ASP A 483 -22.22 -21.96 -15.58
C ASP A 483 -21.73 -20.64 -16.20
N THR A 484 -22.18 -20.37 -17.43
CA THR A 484 -21.77 -19.17 -18.18
C THR A 484 -22.39 -17.89 -17.61
N GLU A 485 -23.60 -17.98 -17.05
CA GLU A 485 -24.30 -16.81 -16.48
C GLU A 485 -23.64 -16.39 -15.18
N LEU A 486 -23.33 -17.35 -14.30
CA LEU A 486 -22.58 -17.10 -13.08
C LEU A 486 -21.17 -16.56 -13.38
N LEU A 487 -20.48 -17.13 -14.38
CA LEU A 487 -19.15 -16.66 -14.76
C LEU A 487 -19.16 -15.20 -15.22
N LEU A 488 -20.15 -14.80 -16.04
CA LEU A 488 -20.32 -13.41 -16.46
C LEU A 488 -20.68 -12.49 -15.28
N ALA A 489 -21.56 -12.94 -14.38
CA ALA A 489 -21.91 -12.18 -13.18
C ALA A 489 -20.68 -11.95 -12.28
N ASN A 490 -19.86 -12.98 -12.06
CA ASN A 490 -18.64 -12.85 -11.29
C ASN A 490 -17.63 -11.90 -11.93
N LEU A 491 -17.50 -11.92 -13.27
CA LEU A 491 -16.68 -10.96 -14.02
C LEU A 491 -17.15 -9.51 -13.79
N GLN A 492 -18.46 -9.27 -13.82
CA GLN A 492 -19.04 -7.95 -13.56
C GLN A 492 -18.78 -7.48 -12.13
N VAL A 493 -18.98 -8.34 -11.13
CA VAL A 493 -18.70 -8.01 -9.72
C VAL A 493 -17.23 -7.64 -9.53
N ARG A 494 -16.30 -8.39 -10.14
CA ARG A 494 -14.87 -8.09 -10.04
C ARG A 494 -14.45 -6.86 -10.82
N TYR A 495 -15.10 -6.53 -11.93
CA TYR A 495 -14.86 -5.29 -12.65
C TYR A 495 -15.17 -4.07 -11.77
N GLU A 496 -16.31 -4.07 -11.07
CA GLU A 496 -16.67 -2.96 -10.17
C GLU A 496 -15.72 -2.85 -8.96
N LYS A 497 -15.22 -3.98 -8.43
CA LYS A 497 -14.28 -4.01 -7.30
C LYS A 497 -12.83 -3.72 -7.68
N SER A 498 -12.46 -3.94 -8.95
CA SER A 498 -11.07 -3.88 -9.40
C SER A 498 -11.04 -3.45 -10.88
N PRO A 499 -11.43 -2.20 -11.18
CA PRO A 499 -11.36 -1.67 -12.54
C PRO A 499 -9.94 -1.78 -13.07
N GLY A 500 -9.79 -2.06 -14.36
CA GLY A 500 -8.51 -2.31 -15.01
C GLY A 500 -7.97 -3.73 -14.88
N ASN A 501 -8.54 -4.60 -14.03
CA ASN A 501 -8.12 -6.00 -13.88
C ASN A 501 -9.01 -7.02 -14.61
N ILE A 502 -10.20 -6.61 -15.04
CA ILE A 502 -11.06 -7.41 -15.91
C ILE A 502 -11.10 -6.72 -17.28
N ARG A 503 -10.33 -7.23 -18.24
CA ARG A 503 -10.10 -6.53 -19.51
C ARG A 503 -10.75 -7.26 -20.69
N ARG A 504 -11.57 -6.56 -21.46
CA ARG A 504 -12.23 -7.10 -22.66
C ARG A 504 -11.29 -7.02 -23.86
N LYS A 505 -11.23 -8.08 -24.68
CA LYS A 505 -10.45 -8.10 -25.91
C LYS A 505 -11.06 -7.16 -26.95
N LYS A 506 -10.23 -6.31 -27.58
CA LYS A 506 -10.64 -5.40 -28.66
C LYS A 506 -9.52 -5.30 -29.70
N GLY A 507 -9.79 -5.79 -30.91
CA GLY A 507 -8.76 -5.97 -31.93
C GLY A 507 -7.64 -6.91 -31.42
N ASN A 508 -6.40 -6.43 -31.45
CA ASN A 508 -5.23 -7.16 -30.99
C ASN A 508 -4.87 -6.90 -29.51
N GLY A 509 -5.63 -6.05 -28.82
CA GLY A 509 -5.35 -5.63 -27.45
C GLY A 509 -6.51 -5.91 -26.49
N TYR A 510 -6.39 -5.33 -25.29
CA TYR A 510 -7.39 -5.41 -24.24
C TYR A 510 -7.73 -4.00 -23.73
N VAL A 511 -8.99 -3.78 -23.40
CA VAL A 511 -9.52 -2.50 -22.89
C VAL A 511 -10.23 -2.71 -21.55
N ASP A 512 -10.20 -1.67 -20.72
CA ASP A 512 -10.93 -1.61 -19.46
C ASP A 512 -12.39 -1.19 -19.74
N GLU A 513 -13.22 -2.16 -20.10
CA GLU A 513 -14.64 -1.98 -20.39
C GLU A 513 -15.42 -3.03 -19.61
N LYS A 514 -16.55 -2.61 -19.02
CA LYS A 514 -17.43 -3.47 -18.23
C LYS A 514 -17.84 -4.73 -19.02
N PRO A 515 -17.75 -5.93 -18.43
CA PRO A 515 -18.24 -7.14 -19.06
C PRO A 515 -19.76 -7.09 -19.30
N GLU A 516 -20.18 -7.16 -20.57
CA GLU A 516 -21.62 -7.12 -20.92
C GLU A 516 -22.13 -8.47 -21.39
N LYS A 517 -21.31 -9.20 -22.16
CA LYS A 517 -21.67 -10.46 -22.79
C LYS A 517 -20.48 -11.41 -22.75
N LEU A 518 -20.75 -12.69 -22.85
CA LEU A 518 -19.72 -13.73 -22.98
C LEU A 518 -20.09 -14.69 -24.12
N GLY A 519 -21.37 -15.04 -24.25
CA GLY A 519 -21.80 -16.12 -25.11
C GLY A 519 -21.32 -17.47 -24.56
N MET A 520 -21.32 -18.51 -25.39
CA MET A 520 -20.79 -19.82 -24.97
C MET A 520 -19.28 -19.71 -24.72
N VAL A 521 -18.79 -20.32 -23.65
CA VAL A 521 -17.34 -20.36 -23.40
C VAL A 521 -16.71 -21.41 -24.31
N THR A 522 -15.64 -21.01 -24.98
CA THR A 522 -14.86 -21.79 -25.94
C THR A 522 -13.45 -22.10 -25.43
N GLY A 523 -13.03 -21.46 -24.34
CA GLY A 523 -11.73 -21.71 -23.74
C GLY A 523 -11.54 -21.05 -22.37
N LEU A 524 -10.83 -21.77 -21.50
CA LEU A 524 -10.30 -21.31 -20.22
C LEU A 524 -8.82 -21.63 -20.22
N THR A 525 -7.96 -20.61 -20.29
CA THR A 525 -6.51 -20.81 -20.49
C THR A 525 -5.71 -19.99 -19.49
N ALA A 526 -4.83 -20.64 -18.74
CA ALA A 526 -3.81 -19.95 -17.96
C ALA A 526 -2.85 -19.21 -18.92
N VAL A 527 -2.76 -17.89 -18.79
CA VAL A 527 -1.91 -17.05 -19.65
C VAL A 527 -0.58 -16.79 -18.99
N LYS A 528 -0.60 -16.54 -17.67
CA LYS A 528 0.59 -16.18 -16.91
C LYS A 528 0.51 -16.78 -15.52
N ARG A 529 1.64 -17.37 -15.12
CA ARG A 529 1.96 -17.68 -13.73
C ARG A 529 3.20 -16.91 -13.32
N THR A 530 3.38 -16.82 -12.02
CA THR A 530 4.57 -16.23 -11.41
C THR A 530 5.35 -17.27 -10.62
N THR A 531 6.49 -16.87 -10.06
CA THR A 531 7.37 -17.72 -9.26
C THR A 531 6.58 -18.47 -8.19
N GLY A 532 6.83 -19.77 -8.00
CA GLY A 532 6.07 -20.61 -7.07
C GLY A 532 4.70 -21.06 -7.59
N GLY A 533 4.27 -20.61 -8.78
CA GLY A 533 3.17 -21.21 -9.53
C GLY A 533 1.77 -20.60 -9.38
N VAL A 534 1.68 -19.41 -8.76
CA VAL A 534 0.44 -18.64 -8.70
C VAL A 534 -0.01 -18.25 -10.11
N MET A 535 -1.24 -18.57 -10.48
CA MET A 535 -1.83 -18.02 -11.71
C MET A 535 -2.23 -16.56 -11.50
N THR A 536 -1.69 -15.67 -12.32
CA THR A 536 -1.95 -14.22 -12.25
C THR A 536 -2.68 -13.67 -13.46
N GLU A 537 -2.75 -14.42 -14.58
CA GLU A 537 -3.58 -14.06 -15.72
C GLU A 537 -4.32 -15.27 -16.29
N LEU A 538 -5.64 -15.15 -16.41
CA LEU A 538 -6.54 -16.13 -17.00
C LEU A 538 -7.19 -15.53 -18.26
N LEU A 539 -7.25 -16.30 -19.34
CA LEU A 539 -8.03 -15.98 -20.53
C LEU A 539 -9.32 -16.79 -20.53
N ILE A 540 -10.45 -16.08 -20.62
CA ILE A 540 -11.78 -16.65 -20.80
C ILE A 540 -12.24 -16.25 -22.19
N GLU A 541 -12.35 -17.23 -23.08
CA GLU A 541 -12.75 -17.04 -24.48
C GLU A 541 -14.22 -17.40 -24.63
N GLY A 542 -15.07 -16.42 -24.98
CA GLY A 542 -16.47 -16.64 -25.31
C GLY A 542 -16.77 -16.42 -26.79
N THR A 543 -17.91 -16.92 -27.27
CA THR A 543 -18.35 -16.73 -28.66
C THR A 543 -18.71 -15.29 -28.99
N GLU A 544 -19.09 -14.49 -27.99
CA GLU A 544 -19.38 -13.06 -28.18
C GLU A 544 -18.19 -12.19 -27.78
N ASP A 545 -17.60 -12.45 -26.60
CA ASP A 545 -16.50 -11.65 -26.07
C ASP A 545 -15.44 -12.51 -25.38
N THR A 546 -14.24 -11.96 -25.27
CA THR A 546 -13.10 -12.60 -24.61
C THR A 546 -12.59 -11.67 -23.52
N TYR A 547 -12.31 -12.22 -22.33
CA TYR A 547 -11.82 -11.45 -21.18
C TYR A 547 -10.48 -11.99 -20.69
N ARG A 548 -9.58 -11.06 -20.37
CA ARG A 548 -8.37 -11.34 -19.59
C ARG A 548 -8.63 -10.90 -18.14
N VAL A 549 -8.57 -11.86 -17.24
CA VAL A 549 -8.74 -11.67 -15.79
C VAL A 549 -7.34 -11.63 -15.17
N CYS A 550 -6.98 -10.50 -14.57
CA CYS A 550 -5.67 -10.26 -13.97
C CYS A 550 -5.75 -10.30 -12.44
N GLY A 551 -4.74 -10.88 -11.80
CA GLY A 551 -4.60 -10.97 -10.35
C GLY A 551 -5.24 -12.21 -9.74
N GLU A 552 -4.51 -12.84 -8.81
CA GLU A 552 -4.89 -14.13 -8.20
C GLU A 552 -6.28 -14.11 -7.55
N GLN A 553 -6.61 -13.04 -6.83
CA GLN A 553 -7.91 -12.92 -6.16
C GLN A 553 -9.07 -12.83 -7.15
N ASN A 554 -8.88 -12.13 -8.28
CA ASN A 554 -9.91 -12.01 -9.30
C ASN A 554 -10.15 -13.36 -9.97
N ILE A 555 -9.08 -14.10 -10.26
CA ILE A 555 -9.16 -15.44 -10.86
C ILE A 555 -9.88 -16.42 -9.93
N ARG A 556 -9.52 -16.43 -8.64
CA ARG A 556 -10.15 -17.27 -7.62
C ARG A 556 -11.64 -16.98 -7.45
N TYR A 557 -12.03 -15.71 -7.53
CA TYR A 557 -13.42 -15.32 -7.43
C TYR A 557 -14.22 -15.67 -8.68
N VAL A 558 -13.67 -15.36 -9.87
CA VAL A 558 -14.37 -15.53 -11.14
C VAL A 558 -14.70 -17.00 -11.41
N LEU A 559 -13.79 -17.92 -11.09
CA LEU A 559 -13.99 -19.36 -11.27
C LEU A 559 -14.71 -20.05 -10.10
N ALA A 560 -15.01 -19.36 -9.01
CA ALA A 560 -15.68 -19.98 -7.88
C ALA A 560 -17.19 -20.12 -8.12
N GLY A 561 -17.71 -21.32 -7.91
CA GLY A 561 -19.15 -21.55 -7.78
C GLY A 561 -19.69 -21.17 -6.40
N GLU A 562 -21.01 -21.16 -6.29
CA GLU A 562 -21.72 -21.03 -5.02
C GLU A 562 -22.08 -22.42 -4.47
N ASN A 563 -21.89 -22.62 -3.17
CA ASN A 563 -22.18 -23.88 -2.47
C ASN A 563 -21.72 -25.16 -3.20
N THR A 564 -20.58 -25.10 -3.88
CA THR A 564 -20.08 -26.18 -4.73
C THR A 564 -19.12 -27.07 -3.95
N GLU A 565 -19.23 -28.40 -4.09
CA GLU A 565 -18.32 -29.35 -3.43
C GLU A 565 -16.88 -29.21 -3.95
N ILE A 566 -15.91 -29.36 -3.05
CA ILE A 566 -14.48 -29.47 -3.38
C ILE A 566 -13.89 -30.68 -2.68
N ALA A 567 -13.09 -31.47 -3.40
CA ALA A 567 -12.35 -32.58 -2.83
C ALA A 567 -10.99 -32.08 -2.30
N LEU A 568 -10.61 -32.51 -1.11
CA LEU A 568 -9.51 -31.99 -0.30
C LEU A 568 -8.58 -33.14 0.16
N SER A 569 -7.40 -32.78 0.66
CA SER A 569 -6.29 -33.68 1.00
C SER A 569 -5.57 -34.26 -0.21
N ALA A 570 -4.33 -34.74 0.00
CA ALA A 570 -3.46 -35.28 -1.04
C ALA A 570 -4.09 -36.40 -1.88
N ASP A 571 -5.01 -37.17 -1.29
CA ASP A 571 -5.73 -38.27 -1.91
C ASP A 571 -7.16 -37.90 -2.35
N TYR A 572 -7.55 -36.63 -2.21
CA TYR A 572 -8.89 -36.10 -2.51
C TYR A 572 -10.03 -36.80 -1.73
N SER A 573 -9.72 -37.40 -0.57
CA SER A 573 -10.70 -38.16 0.22
C SER A 573 -11.62 -37.29 1.08
N LYS A 574 -11.19 -36.09 1.46
CA LYS A 574 -11.97 -35.16 2.26
C LYS A 574 -12.87 -34.30 1.38
N LYS A 575 -14.03 -33.92 1.90
CA LYS A 575 -14.97 -33.01 1.21
C LYS A 575 -15.01 -31.67 1.93
N GLY A 576 -15.07 -30.60 1.16
CA GLY A 576 -15.40 -29.26 1.62
C GLY A 576 -16.39 -28.59 0.69
N THR A 577 -16.65 -27.31 0.92
CA THR A 577 -17.57 -26.50 0.12
C THR A 577 -16.91 -25.17 -0.23
N ILE A 578 -17.00 -24.79 -1.50
CA ILE A 578 -16.65 -23.46 -2.01
C ILE A 578 -17.90 -22.60 -2.02
N ASN A 579 -17.77 -21.37 -1.55
CA ASN A 579 -18.81 -20.37 -1.61
C ASN A 579 -18.22 -19.03 -2.07
N GLY A 580 -18.15 -18.83 -3.39
CA GLY A 580 -17.74 -17.55 -4.00
C GLY A 580 -16.25 -17.22 -3.96
N MET A 581 -15.38 -18.12 -3.48
CA MET A 581 -13.93 -17.95 -3.55
C MET A 581 -13.18 -19.30 -3.53
N LEU A 582 -12.31 -19.54 -4.51
CA LEU A 582 -11.42 -20.70 -4.51
C LEU A 582 -10.34 -20.60 -3.41
N PRO A 583 -9.80 -21.73 -2.91
CA PRO A 583 -8.86 -21.71 -1.78
C PRO A 583 -7.56 -20.95 -2.08
N SER A 584 -7.05 -21.06 -3.31
CA SER A 584 -5.83 -20.40 -3.76
C SER A 584 -5.84 -20.25 -5.28
N SER A 585 -4.84 -19.56 -5.84
CA SER A 585 -4.59 -19.52 -7.29
C SER A 585 -3.47 -20.49 -7.73
N PHE A 586 -3.10 -21.43 -6.87
CA PHE A 586 -2.14 -22.51 -7.18
C PHE A 586 -2.89 -23.69 -7.79
N PHE A 587 -3.39 -23.55 -9.02
CA PHE A 587 -4.09 -24.62 -9.72
C PHE A 587 -3.86 -24.60 -11.22
N VAL A 588 -4.06 -25.75 -11.85
CA VAL A 588 -4.21 -25.89 -13.31
C VAL A 588 -5.68 -26.12 -13.66
N ILE A 589 -6.06 -25.71 -14.87
CA ILE A 589 -7.42 -25.86 -15.40
C ILE A 589 -7.41 -26.91 -16.50
N GLU A 590 -8.29 -27.90 -16.39
CA GLU A 590 -8.56 -28.88 -17.43
C GLU A 590 -10.00 -28.73 -17.93
N PRO A 591 -10.24 -27.95 -19.00
CA PRO A 591 -11.56 -27.82 -19.59
C PRO A 591 -11.99 -29.11 -20.28
N VAL A 592 -13.28 -29.39 -20.21
CA VAL A 592 -13.95 -30.47 -20.93
C VAL A 592 -14.82 -29.84 -22.01
N TYR A 593 -14.63 -30.30 -23.23
CA TYR A 593 -15.26 -29.77 -24.42
C TYR A 593 -16.36 -30.71 -24.91
N GLU A 594 -17.49 -30.13 -25.30
CA GLU A 594 -18.42 -30.75 -26.22
C GLU A 594 -17.95 -30.52 -27.66
N THR A 595 -17.93 -31.59 -28.44
CA THR A 595 -17.51 -31.63 -29.85
C THR A 595 -18.52 -32.43 -30.65
N ASP A 596 -18.50 -32.30 -31.97
CA ASP A 596 -19.36 -33.07 -32.87
C ASP A 596 -19.21 -34.61 -32.68
N ASP A 597 -18.03 -35.06 -32.23
CA ASP A 597 -17.71 -36.47 -31.96
C ASP A 597 -17.96 -36.91 -30.50
N GLY A 598 -18.50 -36.02 -29.65
CA GLY A 598 -18.79 -36.26 -28.23
C GLY A 598 -17.95 -35.40 -27.28
N ILE A 599 -17.60 -35.95 -26.11
CA ILE A 599 -16.87 -35.23 -25.04
C ILE A 599 -15.36 -35.43 -25.20
N SER A 600 -14.59 -34.34 -25.13
CA SER A 600 -13.12 -34.32 -25.29
C SER A 600 -12.44 -33.47 -24.21
N THR A 601 -11.23 -33.85 -23.78
CA THR A 601 -10.33 -32.99 -22.97
C THR A 601 -9.33 -32.23 -23.82
N GLU A 602 -9.29 -32.48 -25.12
CA GLU A 602 -8.50 -31.72 -26.09
C GLU A 602 -9.37 -30.68 -26.77
N LYS A 603 -8.88 -29.43 -26.82
CA LYS A 603 -9.58 -28.32 -27.49
C LYS A 603 -9.66 -28.58 -29.00
N ALA A 604 -10.87 -28.78 -29.51
CA ALA A 604 -11.12 -28.92 -30.95
C ALA A 604 -10.73 -27.64 -31.72
N LYS A 605 -10.38 -27.80 -33.00
CA LYS A 605 -10.01 -26.67 -33.86
C LYS A 605 -11.20 -25.80 -34.26
N GLU A 606 -12.39 -26.39 -34.35
CA GLU A 606 -13.60 -25.70 -34.80
C GLU A 606 -14.69 -25.80 -33.72
N ALA A 607 -15.29 -24.64 -33.40
CA ALA A 607 -16.42 -24.46 -32.48
C ALA A 607 -16.36 -25.26 -31.15
N PRO A 608 -15.23 -25.28 -30.40
CA PRO A 608 -15.21 -25.96 -29.11
C PRO A 608 -16.13 -25.23 -28.13
N VAL A 609 -16.96 -25.99 -27.39
CA VAL A 609 -17.77 -25.45 -26.30
C VAL A 609 -17.31 -26.11 -25.00
N VAL A 610 -16.88 -25.32 -24.03
CA VAL A 610 -16.54 -25.81 -22.68
C VAL A 610 -17.85 -26.10 -21.95
N ILE A 611 -18.04 -27.34 -21.50
CA ILE A 611 -19.24 -27.77 -20.76
C ILE A 611 -18.98 -28.01 -19.28
N SER A 612 -17.74 -28.30 -18.91
CA SER A 612 -17.26 -28.44 -17.54
C SER A 612 -15.76 -28.20 -17.48
N TYR A 613 -15.21 -28.08 -16.28
CA TYR A 613 -13.78 -28.06 -16.08
C TYR A 613 -13.41 -28.67 -14.74
N THR A 614 -12.20 -29.22 -14.67
CA THR A 614 -11.59 -29.68 -13.42
C THR A 614 -10.42 -28.77 -13.09
N LEU A 615 -10.35 -28.32 -11.85
CA LEU A 615 -9.19 -27.65 -11.29
C LEU A 615 -8.42 -28.63 -10.41
N TYR A 616 -7.13 -28.78 -10.66
CA TYR A 616 -6.20 -29.45 -9.75
C TYR A 616 -5.36 -28.40 -9.08
N GLY A 617 -5.55 -28.22 -7.77
CA GLY A 617 -4.89 -27.17 -7.01
C GLY A 617 -4.35 -27.62 -5.66
N GLY A 618 -3.80 -26.66 -4.94
CA GLY A 618 -3.26 -26.85 -3.60
C GLY A 618 -3.12 -25.54 -2.83
N GLY A 619 -2.93 -25.62 -1.53
CA GLY A 619 -2.85 -24.48 -0.63
C GLY A 619 -4.17 -23.76 -0.37
N PHE A 620 -4.13 -22.89 0.62
CA PHE A 620 -5.19 -21.99 1.05
C PHE A 620 -4.60 -20.64 1.47
N GLY A 621 -4.93 -19.59 0.72
CA GLY A 621 -4.34 -18.25 0.85
C GLY A 621 -3.44 -17.85 -0.32
N HIS A 622 -2.73 -16.73 -0.16
CA HIS A 622 -1.95 -16.10 -1.22
C HIS A 622 -0.55 -16.70 -1.43
N GLY A 623 0.01 -17.39 -0.42
CA GLY A 623 1.29 -18.10 -0.55
C GLY A 623 2.55 -17.29 -0.23
N ILE A 624 2.42 -16.02 0.15
CA ILE A 624 3.54 -15.08 0.37
C ILE A 624 3.92 -15.07 1.86
N GLY A 625 5.21 -15.26 2.15
CA GLY A 625 5.72 -15.30 3.53
C GLY A 625 5.44 -16.63 4.23
N MET A 626 5.02 -16.59 5.49
CA MET A 626 4.92 -17.80 6.33
C MET A 626 3.62 -18.58 6.10
N SER A 627 3.74 -19.89 5.83
CA SER A 627 2.60 -20.82 5.95
C SER A 627 2.39 -21.22 7.42
N GLN A 628 1.18 -21.03 7.93
CA GLN A 628 0.79 -21.38 9.30
C GLN A 628 0.82 -22.89 9.55
N ASN A 629 0.33 -23.71 8.61
CA ASN A 629 0.39 -25.16 8.73
C ASN A 629 1.82 -25.69 8.61
N ALA A 630 2.65 -25.09 7.75
CA ALA A 630 4.06 -25.44 7.70
C ALA A 630 4.78 -25.10 9.00
N ALA A 631 4.57 -23.91 9.57
CA ALA A 631 5.11 -23.52 10.88
C ALA A 631 4.70 -24.51 11.99
N ARG A 632 3.42 -24.94 12.00
CA ARG A 632 2.95 -26.00 12.92
C ARG A 632 3.75 -27.29 12.77
N ARG A 633 3.95 -27.75 11.53
CA ARG A 633 4.63 -29.01 11.21
C ARG A 633 6.12 -28.93 11.50
N MET A 634 6.75 -27.78 11.27
CA MET A 634 8.14 -27.50 11.64
C MET A 634 8.31 -27.50 13.16
N ALA A 635 7.42 -26.84 13.91
CA ALA A 635 7.45 -26.87 15.37
C ALA A 635 7.25 -28.30 15.92
N GLN A 636 6.36 -29.10 15.32
CA GLN A 636 6.21 -30.53 15.65
C GLN A 636 7.47 -31.36 15.33
N ALA A 637 8.26 -30.95 14.34
CA ALA A 637 9.55 -31.55 14.01
C ALA A 637 10.70 -31.06 14.92
N GLY A 638 10.44 -30.14 15.85
CA GLY A 638 11.40 -29.67 16.85
C GLY A 638 12.15 -28.39 16.48
N TYR A 639 11.76 -27.69 15.41
CA TYR A 639 12.32 -26.38 15.08
C TYR A 639 11.74 -25.28 15.96
N ASP A 640 12.58 -24.38 16.44
CA ASP A 640 12.14 -23.21 17.21
C ASP A 640 11.56 -22.11 16.30
N TYR A 641 10.89 -21.13 16.91
CA TYR A 641 10.25 -20.05 16.17
C TYR A 641 11.24 -19.22 15.34
N LYS A 642 12.51 -19.09 15.77
CA LYS A 642 13.52 -18.33 15.01
C LYS A 642 13.89 -19.07 13.74
N GLN A 643 14.13 -20.37 13.84
CA GLN A 643 14.40 -21.23 12.68
C GLN A 643 13.21 -21.23 11.70
N ILE A 644 11.99 -21.31 12.22
CA ILE A 644 10.76 -21.23 11.41
C ILE A 644 10.70 -19.89 10.67
N LEU A 645 10.89 -18.78 11.36
CA LEU A 645 10.82 -17.45 10.75
C LEU A 645 11.93 -17.22 9.72
N GLN A 646 13.17 -17.61 10.03
CA GLN A 646 14.31 -17.52 9.09
C GLN A 646 14.14 -18.41 7.85
N PHE A 647 13.32 -19.46 7.94
CA PHE A 647 12.93 -20.25 6.78
C PHE A 647 11.96 -19.51 5.86
N PHE A 648 11.12 -18.62 6.36
CA PHE A 648 10.15 -17.89 5.52
C PHE A 648 10.58 -16.48 5.14
N TYR A 649 11.47 -15.87 5.93
CA TYR A 649 11.88 -14.50 5.76
C TYR A 649 13.41 -14.40 5.86
N GLU A 650 14.04 -13.87 4.81
CA GLU A 650 15.48 -13.57 4.83
C GLU A 650 15.73 -12.23 5.53
N CYS A 651 15.53 -12.21 6.84
CA CYS A 651 15.65 -11.03 7.68
C CYS A 651 16.19 -11.38 9.06
N SER A 652 16.56 -10.36 9.84
CA SER A 652 16.95 -10.55 11.23
C SER A 652 15.73 -10.55 12.15
N ILE A 653 15.85 -11.25 13.27
CA ILE A 653 14.86 -11.25 14.35
C ILE A 653 15.47 -10.48 15.51
N GLU A 654 15.02 -9.25 15.70
CA GLU A 654 15.59 -8.32 16.67
C GLU A 654 14.48 -7.80 17.60
N GLY A 655 14.85 -7.49 18.84
CA GLY A 655 13.99 -6.71 19.73
C GLY A 655 13.98 -5.25 19.27
N VAL A 656 12.93 -4.49 19.61
CA VAL A 656 12.81 -3.05 19.29
C VAL A 656 14.01 -2.19 19.78
N ASN A 657 14.93 -2.73 20.58
CA ASN A 657 16.12 -2.04 21.13
C ASN A 657 17.41 -2.90 21.22
N GLU A 658 17.55 -3.99 20.47
CA GLU A 658 18.79 -4.82 20.51
C GLU A 658 19.86 -4.37 19.51
#